data_AF-A0A2D5ZAL8-F1
#
_entry.id   AF-A0A2D5ZAL8-F1
#
_cell.length_a   1.000
_cell.length_b   1.000
_cell.length_c   1.000
_cell.angle_alpha   90.00
_cell.angle_beta   90.00
_cell.angle_gamma   90.00
#
_symmetry.space_group_name_H-M   'P 1'
#
loop_
_entity.id
_entity.type
_entity.pdbx_description
1 polymer ?
#
loop_
_entity_poly.entity_id
_entity_poly.type
_entity_poly.pdbx_seq_one_letter_code
_entity_poly.pdbx_strand_id
1 'polypeptide(L)'
;MIDVLIITHNEALNLPHCLASIQGWTNRIYVIDSGSTDGTQDIARSFGAEVVEHAWEGYARQRNWALSELEWESPWTLILDADEMIPPDVRSRLEEIASHPVDSIREDGFLINRLTFFMDQPIRRCGYYPSYHLRFIKRGRGSYEDREVHEHVVMTGPRGYVSEPMLHHDRRGLEHYVAKHNRYSTLEAQALFREIVLGDRRQVSHMPAAARRRRWLKKNVMPRAPFSGLWRFLYMYVFRLGVLDGRVGLEFCRFISMYDSLVSLKLRDLRRRARTGGVDAAAVAASGLATPEGVQVAPTPAPATAGAARTGGGSGAQGPKIVGVSVFHGDAAAAGLIDGQLVTGVEEERFRRIKHWAGFPCRALNHCLAETTGGDLRDLDALAVARQPRAHFWRKALVTLTHPSLVPHATNRVKAISRVNTLEQSIASCCGVAVNEVPKLHRVEHHLSHIASSFFCSPFEEAMCLTVDGFGDFVSTMRAIGRGNRIEPLDRVFYPNSLGVFYTAITQYIGFPHYGDEYKMMGLAGYGEPNLADKLGQVVPALDNGQFRLDQKYFRLLREGVDMTWDDGEPDLGLVYTDALEKLLGQPPRKPDEELTQFHKDVAASAQRVYEQRFFNLVRTLQKMTGLKTLALAGGCALNSLANGRLLEQSDIQDVFIQPAAGDGGTSLGAALYVHHSVLGYPRQFVMTHSCWGPQFEDGDIRQAIAEGIPDSGGRDGAYGDVVVETADGDQVICDRIAQAIADGQVVGWYQGRSEWGPRALGNRSILADPRRDDMQETLNVKIKRRESFRPFAPSILEERVSDWFTLSYPDPFMLKVYPIKPDRQSQIPAVTHVDGTGRLQTVSAESRPLYHRLISAFEQRTGVPIILNTSFNENEPIVNTPGEALACFLRTKMDWLVLNNVLIHRT
;
A
#
# COMPACT_ATOMS: atom_id res chain seq x y z
N MET A 1 -25.36 -64.78 0.13
CA MET A 1 -25.19 -64.09 -1.18
C MET A 1 -25.62 -62.65 -1.00
N ILE A 2 -24.96 -61.69 -1.66
CA ILE A 2 -25.14 -60.24 -1.50
C ILE A 2 -25.12 -59.60 -2.89
N ASP A 3 -26.13 -58.79 -3.24
CA ASP A 3 -26.11 -58.01 -4.48
C ASP A 3 -25.57 -56.60 -4.20
N VAL A 4 -24.98 -55.95 -5.20
CA VAL A 4 -24.32 -54.65 -5.05
C VAL A 4 -24.91 -53.62 -6.01
N LEU A 5 -25.11 -52.40 -5.51
CA LEU A 5 -25.50 -51.23 -6.28
C LEU A 5 -24.37 -50.18 -6.27
N ILE A 6 -23.93 -49.76 -7.45
CA ILE A 6 -22.96 -48.68 -7.66
C ILE A 6 -23.54 -47.70 -8.68
N ILE A 7 -23.41 -46.39 -8.43
CA ILE A 7 -23.75 -45.35 -9.41
C ILE A 7 -22.47 -44.68 -9.91
N THR A 8 -22.37 -44.41 -11.21
CA THR A 8 -21.14 -43.91 -11.85
C THR A 8 -21.40 -42.78 -12.85
N HIS A 9 -20.44 -41.87 -12.91
CA HIS A 9 -20.26 -40.91 -14.01
C HIS A 9 -18.79 -40.47 -14.03
N ASN A 10 -18.04 -40.91 -15.04
CA ASN A 10 -16.60 -40.69 -15.18
C ASN A 10 -15.79 -41.10 -13.93
N GLU A 11 -15.82 -42.40 -13.62
CA GLU A 11 -15.18 -43.02 -12.45
C GLU A 11 -14.12 -44.06 -12.83
N ALA A 12 -13.53 -44.00 -14.04
CA ALA A 12 -12.57 -44.99 -14.52
C ALA A 12 -11.34 -45.18 -13.62
N LEU A 13 -10.95 -44.15 -12.87
CA LEU A 13 -9.85 -44.21 -11.90
C LEU A 13 -10.21 -44.86 -10.56
N ASN A 14 -11.46 -44.75 -10.11
CA ASN A 14 -11.88 -45.22 -8.78
C ASN A 14 -12.54 -46.60 -8.85
N LEU A 15 -13.40 -46.80 -9.86
CA LEU A 15 -14.24 -47.98 -10.01
C LEU A 15 -13.48 -49.33 -9.99
N PRO A 16 -12.30 -49.49 -10.63
CA PRO A 16 -11.56 -50.75 -10.57
C PRO A 16 -11.25 -51.21 -9.14
N HIS A 17 -10.93 -50.27 -8.25
CA HIS A 17 -10.61 -50.59 -6.85
C HIS A 17 -11.85 -50.99 -6.05
N CYS A 18 -12.98 -50.33 -6.30
CA CYS A 18 -14.27 -50.68 -5.72
C CYS A 18 -14.66 -52.11 -6.13
N LEU A 19 -14.68 -52.38 -7.45
CA LEU A 19 -15.07 -53.67 -8.03
C LEU A 19 -14.14 -54.80 -7.56
N ALA A 20 -12.83 -54.58 -7.55
CA ALA A 20 -11.87 -55.57 -7.04
C ALA A 20 -12.12 -55.95 -5.58
N SER A 21 -12.63 -55.02 -4.75
CA SER A 21 -12.91 -55.29 -3.33
C SER A 21 -14.16 -56.17 -3.10
N ILE A 22 -15.07 -56.21 -4.06
CA ILE A 22 -16.35 -56.95 -3.98
C ILE A 22 -16.39 -58.20 -4.88
N GLN A 23 -15.37 -58.40 -5.72
CA GLN A 23 -15.31 -59.49 -6.68
C GLN A 23 -15.15 -60.85 -5.98
N GLY A 24 -15.89 -61.86 -6.46
CA GLY A 24 -15.75 -63.26 -6.02
C GLY A 24 -16.52 -63.65 -4.76
N TRP A 25 -17.25 -62.73 -4.12
CA TRP A 25 -18.09 -63.02 -2.94
C TRP A 25 -19.46 -62.34 -2.93
N THR A 26 -19.70 -61.49 -3.92
CA THR A 26 -21.00 -60.89 -4.21
C THR A 26 -21.65 -61.64 -5.38
N ASN A 27 -22.97 -61.51 -5.51
CA ASN A 27 -23.76 -62.21 -6.52
C ASN A 27 -23.94 -61.34 -7.76
N ARG A 28 -24.95 -60.46 -7.79
CA ARG A 28 -25.11 -59.48 -8.87
C ARG A 28 -24.50 -58.13 -8.50
N ILE A 29 -23.80 -57.52 -9.45
CA ILE A 29 -23.23 -56.18 -9.29
C ILE A 29 -23.86 -55.29 -10.37
N TYR A 30 -24.73 -54.36 -9.97
CA TYR A 30 -25.30 -53.36 -10.85
C TYR A 30 -24.47 -52.08 -10.81
N VAL A 31 -24.05 -51.62 -11.99
CA VAL A 31 -23.39 -50.33 -12.19
C VAL A 31 -24.33 -49.45 -13.02
N ILE A 32 -24.92 -48.45 -12.38
CA ILE A 32 -25.82 -47.50 -13.04
C ILE A 32 -25.00 -46.33 -13.56
N ASP A 33 -24.85 -46.27 -14.87
CA ASP A 33 -24.01 -45.28 -15.53
C ASP A 33 -24.85 -44.17 -16.17
N SER A 34 -24.47 -42.92 -15.92
CA SER A 34 -25.16 -41.75 -16.46
C SER A 34 -24.44 -41.09 -17.63
N GLY A 35 -23.95 -41.90 -18.57
CA GLY A 35 -23.31 -41.42 -19.80
C GLY A 35 -21.82 -41.10 -19.65
N SER A 36 -21.08 -41.98 -18.97
CA SER A 36 -19.62 -41.83 -18.83
C SER A 36 -18.89 -41.88 -20.17
N THR A 37 -17.85 -41.06 -20.30
CA THR A 37 -17.03 -40.91 -21.52
C THR A 37 -15.56 -41.33 -21.34
N ASP A 38 -15.18 -41.81 -20.15
CA ASP A 38 -13.79 -42.09 -19.76
C ASP A 38 -13.45 -43.60 -19.72
N GLY A 39 -14.31 -44.45 -20.29
CA GLY A 39 -14.15 -45.91 -20.27
C GLY A 39 -14.70 -46.60 -19.01
N THR A 40 -15.39 -45.87 -18.11
CA THR A 40 -16.02 -46.43 -16.91
C THR A 40 -16.89 -47.67 -17.20
N GLN A 41 -17.70 -47.63 -18.27
CA GLN A 41 -18.58 -48.75 -18.60
C GLN A 41 -17.82 -50.02 -19.01
N ASP A 42 -16.73 -49.87 -19.77
CA ASP A 42 -15.93 -51.01 -20.22
C ASP A 42 -15.20 -51.67 -19.06
N ILE A 43 -14.73 -50.87 -18.11
CA ILE A 43 -14.16 -51.35 -16.84
C ILE A 43 -15.21 -52.15 -16.07
N ALA A 44 -16.41 -51.59 -15.88
CA ALA A 44 -17.49 -52.28 -15.17
C ALA A 44 -17.80 -53.66 -15.79
N ARG A 45 -17.94 -53.71 -17.12
CA ARG A 45 -18.15 -54.96 -17.86
C ARG A 45 -17.00 -55.95 -17.71
N SER A 46 -15.74 -55.48 -17.71
CA SER A 46 -14.57 -56.36 -17.55
C SER A 46 -14.50 -57.08 -16.19
N PHE A 47 -15.15 -56.52 -15.17
CA PHE A 47 -15.26 -57.13 -13.84
C PHE A 47 -16.53 -57.98 -13.67
N GLY A 48 -17.33 -58.14 -14.75
CA GLY A 48 -18.57 -58.91 -14.73
C GLY A 48 -19.77 -58.18 -14.14
N ALA A 49 -19.72 -56.85 -14.03
CA ALA A 49 -20.87 -56.06 -13.56
C ALA A 49 -21.91 -55.84 -14.67
N GLU A 50 -23.18 -55.83 -14.29
CA GLU A 50 -24.31 -55.48 -15.14
C GLU A 50 -24.41 -53.96 -15.24
N VAL A 51 -23.98 -53.42 -16.38
CA VAL A 51 -24.02 -51.97 -16.65
C VAL A 51 -25.39 -51.58 -17.18
N VAL A 52 -26.06 -50.68 -16.47
CA VAL A 52 -27.37 -50.13 -16.85
C VAL A 52 -27.21 -48.65 -17.11
N GLU A 53 -27.46 -48.23 -18.36
CA GLU A 53 -27.41 -46.82 -18.72
C GLU A 53 -28.72 -46.14 -18.30
N HIS A 54 -28.61 -45.09 -17.48
CA HIS A 54 -29.76 -44.34 -16.99
C HIS A 54 -29.41 -42.85 -16.91
N ALA A 55 -30.29 -42.01 -17.48
CA ALA A 55 -30.09 -40.57 -17.50
C ALA A 55 -29.94 -40.00 -16.08
N TRP A 56 -29.11 -38.96 -15.93
CA TRP A 56 -28.85 -38.38 -14.62
C TRP A 56 -30.08 -37.64 -14.07
N GLU A 57 -30.76 -38.24 -13.10
CA GLU A 57 -31.92 -37.63 -12.41
C GLU A 57 -31.59 -37.11 -11.00
N GLY A 58 -30.33 -37.21 -10.58
CA GLY A 58 -29.88 -36.91 -9.22
C GLY A 58 -29.52 -38.17 -8.43
N TYR A 59 -28.63 -38.02 -7.44
CA TYR A 59 -28.07 -39.14 -6.67
C TYR A 59 -29.16 -40.03 -6.05
N ALA A 60 -30.14 -39.44 -5.35
CA ALA A 60 -31.17 -40.17 -4.63
C ALA A 60 -32.16 -40.87 -5.57
N ARG A 61 -32.52 -40.19 -6.68
CA ARG A 61 -33.48 -40.72 -7.66
C ARG A 61 -32.90 -41.88 -8.42
N GLN A 62 -31.63 -41.79 -8.82
CA GLN A 62 -30.93 -42.92 -9.43
C GLN A 62 -30.90 -44.14 -8.53
N ARG A 63 -30.59 -43.96 -7.25
CA ARG A 63 -30.56 -45.09 -6.31
C ARG A 63 -31.95 -45.66 -6.06
N ASN A 64 -32.97 -44.83 -5.91
CA ASN A 64 -34.34 -45.28 -5.71
C ASN A 64 -34.87 -46.04 -6.94
N TRP A 65 -34.61 -45.51 -8.13
CA TRP A 65 -34.95 -46.16 -9.40
C TRP A 65 -34.28 -47.53 -9.51
N ALA A 66 -32.98 -47.61 -9.25
CA ALA A 66 -32.27 -48.88 -9.30
C ALA A 66 -32.79 -49.90 -8.27
N LEU A 67 -33.16 -49.43 -7.07
CA LEU A 67 -33.74 -50.29 -6.03
C LEU A 67 -35.18 -50.74 -6.34
N SER A 68 -35.93 -50.03 -7.19
CA SER A 68 -37.31 -50.39 -7.57
C SER A 68 -37.42 -51.17 -8.86
N GLU A 69 -36.64 -50.80 -9.88
CA GLU A 69 -36.80 -51.32 -11.25
C GLU A 69 -35.89 -52.51 -11.58
N LEU A 70 -34.77 -52.69 -10.87
CA LEU A 70 -33.83 -53.77 -11.17
C LEU A 70 -34.21 -55.08 -10.48
N GLU A 71 -33.84 -56.19 -11.11
CA GLU A 71 -34.09 -57.52 -10.59
C GLU A 71 -33.00 -57.94 -9.60
N TRP A 72 -33.30 -57.84 -8.30
CA TRP A 72 -32.43 -58.25 -7.20
C TRP A 72 -32.68 -59.71 -6.81
N GLU A 73 -31.64 -60.55 -6.81
CA GLU A 73 -31.72 -61.97 -6.47
C GLU A 73 -31.46 -62.23 -4.98
N SER A 74 -30.51 -61.47 -4.42
CA SER A 74 -30.15 -61.54 -3.01
C SER A 74 -31.18 -60.85 -2.12
N PRO A 75 -31.45 -61.37 -0.91
CA PRO A 75 -32.24 -60.67 0.08
C PRO A 75 -31.52 -59.43 0.67
N TRP A 76 -30.21 -59.32 0.47
CA TRP A 76 -29.36 -58.24 0.93
C TRP A 76 -28.74 -57.47 -0.23
N THR A 77 -28.84 -56.13 -0.15
CA THR A 77 -28.24 -55.19 -1.10
C THR A 77 -27.18 -54.35 -0.38
N LEU A 78 -25.96 -54.36 -0.92
CA LEU A 78 -24.86 -53.49 -0.52
C LEU A 78 -24.77 -52.31 -1.49
N ILE A 79 -24.82 -51.09 -0.98
CA ILE A 79 -24.75 -49.88 -1.79
C ILE A 79 -23.37 -49.25 -1.60
N LEU A 80 -22.65 -49.00 -2.69
CA LEU A 80 -21.32 -48.40 -2.67
C LEU A 80 -21.25 -47.18 -3.59
N ASP A 81 -20.39 -46.23 -3.20
CA ASP A 81 -19.87 -45.23 -4.13
C ASP A 81 -18.63 -45.80 -4.85
N ALA A 82 -18.35 -45.35 -6.07
CA ALA A 82 -17.20 -45.85 -6.85
C ALA A 82 -15.84 -45.58 -6.19
N ASP A 83 -15.76 -44.63 -5.25
CA ASP A 83 -14.59 -44.31 -4.43
C ASP A 83 -14.56 -45.03 -3.06
N GLU A 84 -15.47 -45.97 -2.81
CA GLU A 84 -15.53 -46.80 -1.60
C GLU A 84 -15.02 -48.23 -1.86
N MET A 85 -14.31 -48.80 -0.89
CA MET A 85 -13.77 -50.17 -0.95
C MET A 85 -14.10 -50.95 0.32
N ILE A 86 -14.34 -52.26 0.17
CA ILE A 86 -14.60 -53.19 1.27
C ILE A 86 -13.36 -54.01 1.60
N PRO A 87 -12.68 -53.77 2.74
CA PRO A 87 -11.55 -54.60 3.14
C PRO A 87 -12.01 -55.98 3.67
N PRO A 88 -11.09 -56.96 3.81
CA PRO A 88 -11.42 -58.34 4.16
C PRO A 88 -12.16 -58.51 5.50
N ASP A 89 -11.92 -57.64 6.48
CA ASP A 89 -12.59 -57.64 7.78
C ASP A 89 -14.07 -57.25 7.66
N VAL A 90 -14.36 -56.17 6.93
CA VAL A 90 -15.73 -55.75 6.62
C VAL A 90 -16.44 -56.83 5.79
N ARG A 91 -15.75 -57.39 4.78
CA ARG A 91 -16.28 -58.50 3.98
C ARG A 91 -16.71 -59.67 4.87
N SER A 92 -15.82 -60.15 5.73
CA SER A 92 -16.09 -61.30 6.60
C SER A 92 -17.32 -61.06 7.47
N ARG A 93 -17.46 -59.83 7.99
CA ARG A 93 -18.62 -59.44 8.79
C ARG A 93 -19.92 -59.39 7.97
N LEU A 94 -19.88 -58.91 6.73
CA LEU A 94 -21.04 -58.88 5.85
C LEU A 94 -21.45 -60.29 5.39
N GLU A 95 -20.50 -61.17 5.09
CA GLU A 95 -20.74 -62.58 4.76
C GLU A 95 -21.37 -63.32 5.96
N GLU A 96 -20.88 -63.09 7.18
CA GLU A 96 -21.46 -63.63 8.41
C GLU A 96 -22.91 -63.17 8.62
N ILE A 97 -23.20 -61.89 8.40
CA ILE A 97 -24.58 -61.39 8.47
C ILE A 97 -25.44 -62.06 7.39
N ALA A 98 -24.94 -62.14 6.16
CA ALA A 98 -25.67 -62.72 5.03
C ALA A 98 -25.81 -64.25 5.08
N SER A 99 -25.04 -64.96 5.91
CA SER A 99 -25.13 -66.42 6.06
C SER A 99 -26.29 -66.86 6.95
N HIS A 100 -26.83 -65.97 7.78
CA HIS A 100 -27.99 -66.25 8.60
C HIS A 100 -29.29 -66.13 7.78
N PRO A 101 -30.34 -66.94 8.05
CA PRO A 101 -31.65 -66.76 7.44
C PRO A 101 -32.17 -65.33 7.65
N VAL A 102 -32.62 -64.68 6.58
CA VAL A 102 -32.96 -63.24 6.56
C VAL A 102 -34.02 -62.86 7.61
N ASP A 103 -34.97 -63.77 7.85
CA ASP A 103 -36.05 -63.60 8.82
C ASP A 103 -35.57 -63.74 10.28
N SER A 104 -34.40 -64.36 10.50
CA SER A 104 -33.80 -64.48 11.83
C SER A 104 -33.04 -63.23 12.27
N ILE A 105 -32.68 -62.35 11.32
CA ILE A 105 -32.00 -61.09 11.58
C ILE A 105 -33.05 -60.04 11.88
N ARG A 106 -33.00 -59.42 13.05
CA ARG A 106 -33.99 -58.41 13.44
C ARG A 106 -33.83 -57.12 12.63
N GLU A 107 -32.60 -56.72 12.35
CA GLU A 107 -32.21 -55.48 11.69
C GLU A 107 -32.63 -55.45 10.23
N ASP A 108 -33.21 -54.33 9.79
CA ASP A 108 -33.57 -54.12 8.38
C ASP A 108 -32.39 -53.56 7.56
N GLY A 109 -31.32 -53.15 8.23
CA GLY A 109 -30.06 -52.73 7.60
C GLY A 109 -28.96 -52.39 8.60
N PHE A 110 -27.73 -52.30 8.10
CA PHE A 110 -26.51 -52.10 8.88
C PHE A 110 -25.77 -50.84 8.45
N LEU A 111 -25.38 -50.03 9.43
CA LEU A 111 -24.46 -48.93 9.22
C LEU A 111 -23.02 -49.43 9.25
N ILE A 112 -22.30 -49.19 8.16
CA ILE A 112 -20.88 -49.53 8.04
C ILE A 112 -20.07 -48.28 8.42
N ASN A 113 -19.09 -48.46 9.29
CA ASN A 113 -18.12 -47.41 9.62
C ASN A 113 -17.29 -47.06 8.38
N ARG A 114 -16.88 -45.80 8.24
CA ARG A 114 -16.16 -45.31 7.06
C ARG A 114 -14.90 -44.55 7.47
N LEU A 115 -13.77 -44.93 6.90
CA LEU A 115 -12.50 -44.23 7.05
C LEU A 115 -12.18 -43.44 5.77
N THR A 116 -12.22 -42.11 5.86
CA THR A 116 -11.92 -41.22 4.73
C THR A 116 -10.42 -40.99 4.58
N PHE A 117 -9.93 -41.09 3.35
CA PHE A 117 -8.57 -40.73 2.96
C PHE A 117 -8.55 -39.33 2.35
N PHE A 118 -7.57 -38.54 2.74
CA PHE A 118 -7.29 -37.22 2.17
C PHE A 118 -5.79 -37.11 1.90
N MET A 119 -5.41 -36.76 0.67
CA MET A 119 -4.02 -36.78 0.20
C MET A 119 -3.32 -38.11 0.54
N ASP A 120 -3.99 -39.22 0.22
CA ASP A 120 -3.52 -40.59 0.45
C ASP A 120 -3.23 -40.97 1.91
N GLN A 121 -3.69 -40.17 2.88
CA GLN A 121 -3.57 -40.47 4.31
C GLN A 121 -4.94 -40.55 4.99
N PRO A 122 -5.13 -41.48 5.96
CA PRO A 122 -6.41 -41.65 6.63
C PRO A 122 -6.68 -40.54 7.66
N ILE A 123 -7.91 -40.01 7.67
CA ILE A 123 -8.38 -39.05 8.68
C ILE A 123 -9.02 -39.81 9.84
N ARG A 124 -8.35 -39.85 11.00
CA ARG A 124 -8.79 -40.62 12.17
C ARG A 124 -9.41 -39.77 13.27
N ARG A 125 -9.24 -38.44 13.21
CA ARG A 125 -9.74 -37.48 14.21
C ARG A 125 -10.60 -36.42 13.53
N CYS A 126 -10.65 -35.21 14.10
CA CYS A 126 -11.39 -34.03 13.63
C CYS A 126 -12.92 -34.18 13.51
N GLY A 127 -13.47 -35.29 14.00
CA GLY A 127 -14.90 -35.61 13.95
C GLY A 127 -15.37 -36.21 12.62
N TYR A 128 -14.45 -36.68 11.77
CA TYR A 128 -14.75 -37.45 10.55
C TYR A 128 -14.60 -38.97 10.74
N TYR A 129 -14.12 -39.41 11.91
CA TYR A 129 -14.04 -40.81 12.28
C TYR A 129 -14.36 -40.98 13.79
N PRO A 130 -15.12 -42.02 14.20
CA PRO A 130 -15.85 -42.96 13.34
C PRO A 130 -17.03 -42.27 12.61
N SER A 131 -17.36 -42.75 11.41
CA SER A 131 -18.45 -42.22 10.57
C SER A 131 -19.29 -43.36 10.00
N TYR A 132 -20.50 -43.53 10.53
CA TYR A 132 -21.38 -44.65 10.19
C TYR A 132 -22.38 -44.29 9.08
N HIS A 133 -22.38 -45.07 8.00
CA HIS A 133 -23.25 -44.90 6.83
C HIS A 133 -24.09 -46.16 6.61
N LEU A 134 -25.41 -46.00 6.46
CA LEU A 134 -26.30 -47.12 6.12
C LEU A 134 -26.03 -47.53 4.67
N ARG A 135 -25.32 -48.65 4.49
CA ARG A 135 -24.88 -49.17 3.18
C ARG A 135 -25.37 -50.59 2.90
N PHE A 136 -25.70 -51.38 3.92
CA PHE A 136 -26.12 -52.76 3.74
C PHE A 136 -27.56 -52.93 4.21
N ILE A 137 -28.48 -53.18 3.29
CA ILE A 137 -29.93 -53.12 3.56
C ILE A 137 -30.64 -54.38 3.08
N LYS A 138 -31.72 -54.77 3.77
CA LYS A 138 -32.64 -55.79 3.28
C LYS A 138 -33.41 -55.24 2.09
N ARG A 139 -33.66 -56.12 1.11
CA ARG A 139 -34.43 -55.80 -0.08
C ARG A 139 -35.81 -55.22 0.30
N GLY A 140 -36.16 -54.09 -0.30
CA GLY A 140 -37.43 -53.39 -0.08
C GLY A 140 -37.58 -52.68 1.28
N ARG A 141 -36.54 -52.63 2.13
CA ARG A 141 -36.61 -52.01 3.47
C ARG A 141 -35.93 -50.64 3.58
N GLY A 142 -35.36 -50.10 2.50
CA GLY A 142 -34.72 -48.78 2.49
C GLY A 142 -34.99 -48.00 1.21
N SER A 143 -35.12 -46.68 1.33
CA SER A 143 -35.20 -45.73 0.20
C SER A 143 -34.41 -44.45 0.52
N TYR A 144 -33.97 -43.72 -0.48
CA TYR A 144 -33.26 -42.44 -0.33
C TYR A 144 -34.23 -41.25 -0.27
N GLU A 145 -34.00 -40.32 0.66
CA GLU A 145 -34.71 -39.03 0.70
C GLU A 145 -34.27 -38.15 -0.49
N ASP A 146 -35.21 -37.53 -1.21
CA ASP A 146 -34.93 -36.65 -2.37
C ASP A 146 -34.14 -35.41 -1.94
N ARG A 147 -32.80 -35.51 -2.01
CA ARG A 147 -31.83 -34.49 -1.63
C ARG A 147 -30.78 -34.29 -2.71
N GLU A 148 -30.41 -33.05 -2.94
CA GLU A 148 -29.42 -32.69 -3.97
C GLU A 148 -27.98 -33.08 -3.61
N VAL A 149 -27.63 -33.12 -2.31
CA VAL A 149 -26.30 -33.51 -1.79
C VAL A 149 -26.44 -34.15 -0.41
N HIS A 150 -25.60 -35.14 -0.08
CA HIS A 150 -25.58 -35.84 1.21
C HIS A 150 -26.92 -36.51 1.56
N GLU A 151 -27.43 -37.31 0.65
CA GLU A 151 -28.60 -38.15 0.86
C GLU A 151 -28.39 -39.22 1.92
N HIS A 152 -29.50 -39.62 2.53
CA HIS A 152 -29.53 -40.64 3.55
C HIS A 152 -30.58 -41.68 3.18
N VAL A 153 -30.25 -42.94 3.43
CA VAL A 153 -31.23 -44.03 3.40
C VAL A 153 -32.19 -43.84 4.57
N VAL A 154 -33.46 -43.63 4.24
CA VAL A 154 -34.59 -43.61 5.16
C VAL A 154 -35.10 -45.04 5.31
N MET A 155 -35.18 -45.47 6.56
CA MET A 155 -35.65 -46.79 6.95
C MET A 155 -36.33 -46.68 8.31
N THR A 156 -37.48 -47.34 8.44
CA THR A 156 -38.33 -47.36 9.64
C THR A 156 -37.99 -48.49 10.60
N GLY A 157 -37.33 -49.56 10.12
CA GLY A 157 -36.92 -50.72 10.92
C GLY A 157 -35.63 -50.54 11.75
N PRO A 158 -35.31 -51.51 12.63
CA PRO A 158 -34.13 -51.48 13.48
C PRO A 158 -32.82 -51.58 12.67
N ARG A 159 -31.74 -51.02 13.23
CA ARG A 159 -30.44 -50.83 12.55
C ARG A 159 -29.30 -51.48 13.33
N GLY A 160 -28.45 -52.22 12.63
CA GLY A 160 -27.21 -52.78 13.16
C GLY A 160 -25.98 -51.92 12.83
N TYR A 161 -24.83 -52.25 13.42
CA TYR A 161 -23.56 -51.56 13.18
C TYR A 161 -22.47 -52.57 12.80
N VAL A 162 -21.69 -52.21 11.78
CA VAL A 162 -20.43 -52.86 11.38
C VAL A 162 -19.32 -51.88 11.74
N SER A 163 -18.48 -52.25 12.71
CA SER A 163 -17.51 -51.33 13.33
C SER A 163 -16.23 -51.23 12.50
N GLU A 164 -15.93 -52.29 11.76
CA GLU A 164 -14.87 -52.41 10.76
C GLU A 164 -15.07 -51.33 9.68
N PRO A 165 -14.02 -50.55 9.33
CA PRO A 165 -14.18 -49.42 8.45
C PRO A 165 -14.05 -49.79 6.97
N MET A 166 -15.10 -49.52 6.18
CA MET A 166 -14.92 -49.41 4.74
C MET A 166 -14.05 -48.19 4.41
N LEU A 167 -13.26 -48.27 3.34
CA LEU A 167 -12.31 -47.22 2.98
C LEU A 167 -12.95 -46.29 1.95
N HIS A 168 -12.86 -44.98 2.17
CA HIS A 168 -13.34 -43.97 1.24
C HIS A 168 -12.15 -43.16 0.69
N HIS A 169 -11.77 -43.42 -0.55
CA HIS A 169 -10.54 -42.89 -1.16
C HIS A 169 -10.77 -42.49 -2.62
N ASP A 170 -10.93 -41.18 -2.84
CA ASP A 170 -11.03 -40.60 -4.18
C ASP A 170 -9.63 -40.35 -4.77
N ARG A 171 -9.29 -41.04 -5.86
CA ARG A 171 -7.96 -41.06 -6.49
C ARG A 171 -7.79 -40.06 -7.63
N ARG A 172 -8.80 -39.23 -7.91
CA ARG A 172 -8.77 -38.20 -8.97
C ARG A 172 -7.93 -36.97 -8.63
N GLY A 173 -7.34 -36.93 -7.44
CA GLY A 173 -6.44 -35.87 -7.00
C GLY A 173 -7.15 -34.64 -6.40
N LEU A 174 -6.35 -33.68 -5.95
CA LEU A 174 -6.83 -32.53 -5.17
C LEU A 174 -7.67 -31.55 -5.99
N GLU A 175 -7.38 -31.38 -7.28
CA GLU A 175 -8.13 -30.47 -8.16
C GLU A 175 -9.59 -30.89 -8.30
N HIS A 176 -9.83 -32.17 -8.60
CA HIS A 176 -11.18 -32.74 -8.61
C HIS A 176 -11.85 -32.62 -7.24
N TYR A 177 -11.11 -32.89 -6.17
CA TYR A 177 -11.60 -32.79 -4.80
C TYR A 177 -12.06 -31.36 -4.45
N VAL A 178 -11.30 -30.33 -4.84
CA VAL A 178 -11.65 -28.91 -4.68
C VAL A 178 -12.87 -28.54 -5.53
N ALA A 179 -12.89 -28.93 -6.81
CA ALA A 179 -13.99 -28.65 -7.73
C ALA A 179 -15.31 -29.27 -7.24
N LYS A 180 -15.30 -30.53 -6.80
CA LYS A 180 -16.43 -31.25 -6.19
C LYS A 180 -16.98 -30.50 -4.97
N HIS A 181 -16.12 -30.11 -4.04
CA HIS A 181 -16.52 -29.38 -2.84
C HIS A 181 -17.01 -27.95 -3.14
N ASN A 182 -16.47 -27.29 -4.16
CA ASN A 182 -16.98 -26.01 -4.63
C ASN A 182 -18.42 -26.15 -5.17
N ARG A 183 -18.68 -27.16 -6.03
CA ARG A 183 -20.03 -27.46 -6.53
C ARG A 183 -20.99 -27.81 -5.38
N TYR A 184 -20.57 -28.65 -4.44
CA TYR A 184 -21.40 -29.03 -3.30
C TYR A 184 -21.74 -27.85 -2.40
N SER A 185 -20.79 -26.93 -2.18
CA SER A 185 -21.05 -25.73 -1.39
C SER A 185 -22.08 -24.80 -2.05
N THR A 186 -22.17 -24.77 -3.39
CA THR A 186 -23.23 -24.05 -4.12
C THR A 186 -24.58 -24.70 -3.87
N LEU A 187 -24.70 -26.02 -4.08
CA LEU A 187 -25.95 -26.75 -3.89
C LEU A 187 -26.44 -26.66 -2.44
N GLU A 188 -25.54 -26.76 -1.46
CA GLU A 188 -25.89 -26.60 -0.04
C GLU A 188 -26.36 -25.17 0.27
N ALA A 189 -25.74 -24.15 -0.31
CA ALA A 189 -26.18 -22.76 -0.16
C ALA A 189 -27.57 -22.52 -0.79
N GLN A 190 -27.84 -23.08 -1.97
CA GLN A 190 -29.14 -23.01 -2.64
C GLN A 190 -30.23 -23.71 -1.83
N ALA A 191 -29.96 -24.91 -1.32
CA ALA A 191 -30.89 -25.63 -0.45
C ALA A 191 -31.23 -24.84 0.82
N LEU A 192 -30.22 -24.27 1.49
CA LEU A 192 -30.42 -23.39 2.65
C LEU A 192 -31.19 -22.12 2.29
N PHE A 193 -30.95 -21.55 1.11
CA PHE A 193 -31.68 -20.38 0.62
C PHE A 193 -33.16 -20.69 0.39
N ARG A 194 -33.49 -21.78 -0.32
CA ARG A 194 -34.88 -22.23 -0.53
C ARG A 194 -35.60 -22.48 0.80
N GLU A 195 -34.94 -23.12 1.76
CA GLU A 195 -35.52 -23.38 3.08
C GLU A 195 -35.78 -22.08 3.88
N ILE A 196 -34.91 -21.08 3.77
CA ILE A 196 -34.99 -19.84 4.56
C ILE A 196 -35.94 -18.81 3.93
N VAL A 197 -35.94 -18.70 2.60
CA VAL A 197 -36.64 -17.65 1.86
C VAL A 197 -37.96 -18.15 1.29
N LEU A 198 -37.99 -19.35 0.71
CA LEU A 198 -39.19 -19.93 0.09
C LEU A 198 -40.00 -20.80 1.07
N GLY A 199 -39.50 -21.00 2.30
CA GLY A 199 -40.17 -21.79 3.33
C GLY A 199 -40.25 -23.29 3.02
N ASP A 200 -39.47 -23.79 2.06
CA ASP A 200 -39.47 -25.19 1.66
C ASP A 200 -38.87 -26.08 2.77
N ARG A 201 -39.73 -26.82 3.48
CA ARG A 201 -39.36 -27.72 4.59
C ARG A 201 -39.25 -29.19 4.18
N ARG A 202 -39.35 -29.52 2.89
CA ARG A 202 -39.37 -30.93 2.42
C ARG A 202 -38.16 -31.75 2.87
N GLN A 203 -37.01 -31.12 3.10
CA GLN A 203 -35.75 -31.80 3.47
C GLN A 203 -35.49 -31.98 4.99
N VAL A 204 -36.42 -31.60 5.88
CA VAL A 204 -36.16 -31.49 7.35
C VAL A 204 -36.80 -32.62 8.17
N SER A 205 -37.77 -33.35 7.63
CA SER A 205 -38.68 -34.24 8.37
C SER A 205 -38.03 -35.51 8.96
N HIS A 206 -36.88 -35.99 8.45
CA HIS A 206 -36.33 -37.31 8.84
C HIS A 206 -34.84 -37.32 9.27
N MET A 207 -34.26 -36.20 9.72
CA MET A 207 -32.83 -36.13 10.06
C MET A 207 -32.42 -36.64 11.46
N PRO A 208 -31.28 -37.35 11.58
CA PRO A 208 -30.65 -37.67 12.87
C PRO A 208 -30.32 -36.42 13.69
N ALA A 209 -30.29 -36.54 15.02
CA ALA A 209 -30.10 -35.40 15.93
C ALA A 209 -28.79 -34.61 15.70
N ALA A 210 -27.69 -35.30 15.37
CA ALA A 210 -26.41 -34.66 15.08
C ALA A 210 -26.44 -33.85 13.76
N ALA A 211 -27.08 -34.39 12.72
CA ALA A 211 -27.26 -33.71 11.44
C ALA A 211 -28.18 -32.49 11.57
N ARG A 212 -29.26 -32.58 12.38
CA ARG A 212 -30.13 -31.45 12.73
C ARG A 212 -29.36 -30.32 13.42
N ARG A 213 -28.53 -30.63 14.41
CA ARG A 213 -27.69 -29.61 15.09
C ARG A 213 -26.71 -28.94 14.12
N ARG A 214 -26.04 -29.70 13.24
CA ARG A 214 -25.12 -29.14 12.24
C ARG A 214 -25.84 -28.24 11.23
N ARG A 215 -27.00 -28.66 10.73
CA ARG A 215 -27.82 -27.86 9.81
C ARG A 215 -28.35 -26.60 10.49
N TRP A 216 -28.79 -26.68 11.75
CA TRP A 216 -29.20 -25.52 12.54
C TRP A 216 -28.05 -24.50 12.72
N LEU A 217 -26.83 -24.97 13.03
CA LEU A 217 -25.63 -24.12 13.12
C LEU A 217 -25.34 -23.43 11.79
N LYS A 218 -25.33 -24.18 10.67
CA LYS A 218 -25.11 -23.63 9.32
C LYS A 218 -26.21 -22.67 8.88
N LYS A 219 -27.45 -22.84 9.35
CA LYS A 219 -28.59 -21.97 9.02
C LYS A 219 -28.59 -20.67 9.83
N ASN A 220 -28.39 -20.78 11.15
CA ASN A 220 -28.69 -19.71 12.09
C ASN A 220 -27.47 -18.99 12.66
N VAL A 221 -26.36 -19.71 12.85
CA VAL A 221 -25.18 -19.21 13.57
C VAL A 221 -24.04 -18.86 12.61
N MET A 222 -23.60 -19.80 11.78
CA MET A 222 -22.42 -19.63 10.91
C MET A 222 -22.57 -18.49 9.89
N PRO A 223 -23.74 -18.23 9.27
CA PRO A 223 -23.88 -17.12 8.33
C PRO A 223 -23.87 -15.74 9.01
N ARG A 224 -23.98 -15.66 10.34
CA ARG A 224 -23.99 -14.41 11.11
C ARG A 224 -22.69 -14.22 11.91
N ALA A 225 -22.00 -15.29 12.26
CA ALA A 225 -20.76 -15.21 13.02
C ALA A 225 -19.62 -14.60 12.17
N PRO A 226 -18.83 -13.65 12.71
CA PRO A 226 -17.57 -13.25 12.12
C PRO A 226 -16.59 -14.42 12.18
N PHE A 227 -15.80 -14.61 11.12
CA PHE A 227 -14.78 -15.67 11.02
C PHE A 227 -15.33 -17.10 11.26
N SER A 228 -16.53 -17.43 10.77
CA SER A 228 -17.16 -18.74 10.96
C SER A 228 -16.27 -19.92 10.52
N GLY A 229 -15.46 -19.74 9.47
CA GLY A 229 -14.42 -20.69 9.08
C GLY A 229 -13.37 -20.93 10.17
N LEU A 230 -12.87 -19.86 10.80
CA LEU A 230 -11.87 -19.99 11.87
C LEU A 230 -12.43 -20.77 13.07
N TRP A 231 -13.67 -20.49 13.48
CA TRP A 231 -14.32 -21.25 14.56
C TRP A 231 -14.50 -22.72 14.20
N ARG A 232 -14.89 -23.01 12.95
CA ARG A 232 -14.99 -24.38 12.44
C ARG A 232 -13.64 -25.10 12.46
N PHE A 233 -12.59 -24.39 12.06
CA PHE A 233 -11.22 -24.89 12.09
C PHE A 233 -10.77 -25.22 13.52
N LEU A 234 -10.90 -24.27 14.46
CA LEU A 234 -10.52 -24.48 15.86
C LEU A 234 -11.30 -25.64 16.49
N TYR A 235 -12.60 -25.74 16.22
CA TYR A 235 -13.42 -26.87 16.66
C TYR A 235 -12.89 -28.22 16.16
N MET A 236 -12.58 -28.33 14.86
CA MET A 236 -12.10 -29.58 14.28
C MET A 236 -10.66 -29.92 14.66
N TYR A 237 -9.77 -28.93 14.58
CA TYR A 237 -8.32 -29.13 14.74
C TYR A 237 -7.92 -29.27 16.22
N VAL A 238 -8.47 -28.41 17.09
CA VAL A 238 -8.14 -28.39 18.52
C VAL A 238 -9.12 -29.27 19.31
N PHE A 239 -10.41 -28.93 19.32
CA PHE A 239 -11.37 -29.59 20.22
C PHE A 239 -11.75 -31.01 19.81
N ARG A 240 -11.68 -31.34 18.52
CA ARG A 240 -11.87 -32.70 17.99
C ARG A 240 -10.56 -33.42 17.72
N LEU A 241 -9.45 -32.91 18.28
CA LEU A 241 -8.12 -33.51 18.25
C LEU A 241 -7.59 -33.79 16.83
N GLY A 242 -7.99 -32.98 15.83
CA GLY A 242 -7.46 -33.06 14.46
C GLY A 242 -5.94 -32.86 14.38
N VAL A 243 -5.35 -32.18 15.37
CA VAL A 243 -3.89 -32.06 15.54
C VAL A 243 -3.15 -33.41 15.60
N LEU A 244 -3.81 -34.47 16.08
CA LEU A 244 -3.21 -35.80 16.17
C LEU A 244 -3.10 -36.51 14.82
N ASP A 245 -3.81 -36.04 13.78
CA ASP A 245 -3.64 -36.50 12.39
C ASP A 245 -2.49 -35.75 11.67
N GLY A 246 -1.67 -34.98 12.41
CA GLY A 246 -0.47 -34.31 11.91
C GLY A 246 -0.74 -33.27 10.82
N ARG A 247 0.14 -33.21 9.81
CA ARG A 247 0.04 -32.24 8.71
C ARG A 247 -1.22 -32.45 7.86
N VAL A 248 -1.63 -33.70 7.63
CA VAL A 248 -2.85 -33.99 6.87
C VAL A 248 -4.09 -33.60 7.66
N GLY A 249 -4.10 -33.81 8.99
CA GLY A 249 -5.14 -33.28 9.87
C GLY A 249 -5.31 -31.77 9.79
N LEU A 250 -4.20 -31.03 9.76
CA LEU A 250 -4.19 -29.57 9.60
C LEU A 250 -4.81 -29.16 8.25
N GLU A 251 -4.31 -29.71 7.13
CA GLU A 251 -4.78 -29.34 5.80
C GLU A 251 -6.24 -29.75 5.57
N PHE A 252 -6.65 -30.92 6.05
CA PHE A 252 -8.04 -31.37 5.98
C PHE A 252 -8.97 -30.46 6.79
N CYS A 253 -8.60 -30.08 8.02
CA CYS A 253 -9.38 -29.15 8.83
C CYS A 253 -9.49 -27.76 8.18
N ARG A 254 -8.42 -27.26 7.55
CA ARG A 254 -8.42 -26.00 6.78
C ARG A 254 -9.35 -26.10 5.58
N PHE A 255 -9.29 -27.20 4.85
CA PHE A 255 -10.12 -27.45 3.68
C PHE A 255 -11.61 -27.51 4.03
N ILE A 256 -12.00 -28.29 5.04
CA ILE A 256 -13.41 -28.37 5.47
C ILE A 256 -13.91 -27.04 6.05
N SER A 257 -13.05 -26.30 6.75
CA SER A 257 -13.35 -24.93 7.20
C SER A 257 -13.61 -23.96 6.03
N MET A 258 -12.80 -24.04 4.97
CA MET A 258 -12.99 -23.28 3.74
C MET A 258 -14.32 -23.65 3.06
N TYR A 259 -14.63 -24.94 2.94
CA TYR A 259 -15.91 -25.43 2.41
C TYR A 259 -17.11 -24.81 3.14
N ASP A 260 -17.15 -24.88 4.49
CA ASP A 260 -18.26 -24.32 5.28
C ASP A 260 -18.32 -22.77 5.17
N SER A 261 -17.17 -22.13 4.93
CA SER A 261 -17.10 -20.68 4.66
C SER A 261 -17.68 -20.32 3.30
N LEU A 262 -17.39 -21.12 2.26
CA LEU A 262 -17.95 -20.94 0.91
C LEU A 262 -19.47 -21.08 0.92
N VAL A 263 -20.03 -22.06 1.63
CA VAL A 263 -21.49 -22.19 1.83
C VAL A 263 -22.08 -20.90 2.43
N SER A 264 -21.44 -20.38 3.48
CA SER A 264 -21.90 -19.17 4.16
C SER A 264 -21.84 -17.92 3.28
N LEU A 265 -20.77 -17.76 2.49
CA LEU A 265 -20.59 -16.65 1.56
C LEU A 265 -21.58 -16.71 0.40
N LYS A 266 -21.75 -17.88 -0.23
CA LYS A 266 -22.72 -18.08 -1.31
C LYS A 266 -24.16 -17.86 -0.84
N LEU A 267 -24.51 -18.30 0.37
CA LEU A 267 -25.82 -18.02 0.96
C LEU A 267 -26.05 -16.52 1.19
N ARG A 268 -25.03 -15.77 1.63
CA ARG A 268 -25.11 -14.31 1.77
C ARG A 268 -25.29 -13.63 0.42
N ASP A 269 -24.58 -14.08 -0.61
CA ASP A 269 -24.70 -13.55 -1.97
C ASP A 269 -26.09 -13.80 -2.56
N LEU A 270 -26.63 -15.03 -2.45
CA LEU A 270 -28.01 -15.34 -2.86
C LEU A 270 -29.05 -14.44 -2.17
N ARG A 271 -28.90 -14.21 -0.85
CA ARG A 271 -29.77 -13.28 -0.09
C ARG A 271 -29.63 -11.84 -0.53
N ARG A 272 -28.42 -11.40 -0.92
CA ARG A 272 -28.19 -10.06 -1.44
C ARG A 272 -28.88 -9.90 -2.79
N ARG A 273 -28.66 -10.83 -3.73
CA ARG A 273 -29.24 -10.80 -5.08
C ARG A 273 -30.77 -10.75 -5.06
N ALA A 274 -31.40 -11.56 -4.18
CA ALA A 274 -32.83 -11.54 -3.97
C ALA A 274 -33.39 -10.25 -3.36
N ARG A 275 -32.54 -9.41 -2.74
CA ARG A 275 -32.95 -8.09 -2.20
C ARG A 275 -32.72 -6.94 -3.19
N THR A 276 -31.70 -7.05 -4.04
CA THR A 276 -31.26 -5.94 -4.92
C THR A 276 -31.79 -6.02 -6.35
N GLY A 277 -32.21 -7.20 -6.82
CA GLY A 277 -32.90 -7.33 -8.10
C GLY A 277 -34.35 -7.70 -7.86
N GLY A 278 -35.30 -7.06 -8.54
CA GLY A 278 -36.71 -7.47 -8.59
C GLY A 278 -36.94 -8.81 -9.31
N VAL A 279 -36.01 -9.75 -9.13
CA VAL A 279 -35.95 -11.07 -9.76
C VAL A 279 -36.62 -12.07 -8.81
N ASP A 280 -37.43 -12.95 -9.38
CA ASP A 280 -38.11 -14.03 -8.65
C ASP A 280 -37.12 -14.83 -7.79
N ALA A 281 -37.44 -14.97 -6.49
CA ALA A 281 -36.63 -15.73 -5.54
C ALA A 281 -36.46 -17.20 -5.96
N ALA A 282 -37.41 -17.76 -6.73
CA ALA A 282 -37.27 -19.09 -7.33
C ALA A 282 -36.20 -19.14 -8.42
N ALA A 283 -36.10 -18.11 -9.28
CA ALA A 283 -35.08 -18.00 -10.31
C ALA A 283 -33.67 -17.78 -9.71
N VAL A 284 -33.57 -16.98 -8.64
CA VAL A 284 -32.31 -16.78 -7.91
C VAL A 284 -31.82 -18.09 -7.28
N ALA A 285 -32.73 -18.90 -6.73
CA ALA A 285 -32.40 -20.21 -6.17
C ALA A 285 -31.90 -21.22 -7.21
N ALA A 286 -32.29 -21.08 -8.49
CA ALA A 286 -31.85 -21.92 -9.60
C ALA A 286 -30.50 -21.48 -10.21
N SER A 287 -30.11 -20.22 -10.05
CA SER A 287 -28.81 -19.69 -10.53
C SER A 287 -27.68 -20.01 -9.53
N GLY A 288 -26.50 -20.45 -9.99
CA GLY A 288 -25.37 -20.60 -9.06
C GLY A 288 -24.14 -21.41 -9.48
N LEU A 289 -24.19 -22.18 -10.57
CA LEU A 289 -22.99 -22.77 -11.15
C LEU A 289 -22.46 -21.80 -12.21
N ALA A 290 -21.29 -21.20 -11.94
CA ALA A 290 -20.56 -20.48 -12.97
C ALA A 290 -20.13 -21.51 -14.03
N THR A 291 -20.41 -21.23 -15.30
CA THR A 291 -19.71 -21.88 -16.41
C THR A 291 -18.23 -21.55 -16.29
N PRO A 292 -17.32 -22.54 -16.32
CA PRO A 292 -15.89 -22.26 -16.34
C PRO A 292 -15.57 -21.36 -17.53
N GLU A 293 -14.84 -20.27 -17.32
CA GLU A 293 -14.25 -19.51 -18.43
C GLU A 293 -13.34 -20.46 -19.21
N GLY A 294 -13.71 -20.82 -20.45
CA GLY A 294 -12.83 -21.56 -21.36
C GLY A 294 -13.30 -22.92 -21.89
N VAL A 295 -14.52 -23.41 -21.64
CA VAL A 295 -15.04 -24.59 -22.36
C VAL A 295 -15.62 -24.18 -23.72
N GLN A 296 -14.76 -23.94 -24.70
CA GLN A 296 -15.08 -24.13 -26.11
C GLN A 296 -14.57 -25.52 -26.52
N VAL A 297 -15.45 -26.32 -27.14
CA VAL A 297 -15.09 -27.59 -27.75
C VAL A 297 -14.19 -27.30 -28.97
N ALA A 298 -12.97 -27.83 -28.96
CA ALA A 298 -11.94 -27.64 -29.98
C ALA A 298 -12.23 -28.41 -31.29
N PRO A 299 -11.47 -28.17 -32.38
CA PRO A 299 -10.19 -28.89 -32.50
C PRO A 299 -9.01 -28.04 -33.00
N THR A 300 -7.84 -28.33 -32.43
CA THR A 300 -6.51 -27.84 -32.83
C THR A 300 -6.04 -28.50 -34.15
N PRO A 301 -5.06 -27.91 -34.88
CA PRO A 301 -3.69 -28.36 -34.64
C PRO A 301 -2.58 -27.28 -34.73
N ALA A 302 -1.62 -27.48 -33.80
CA ALA A 302 -0.15 -27.35 -33.89
C ALA A 302 0.55 -25.97 -33.99
N PRO A 303 1.78 -25.86 -33.44
CA PRO A 303 2.35 -24.62 -32.90
C PRO A 303 3.31 -23.92 -33.89
N ALA A 304 3.34 -22.59 -33.87
CA ALA A 304 4.39 -21.83 -34.55
C ALA A 304 4.70 -20.48 -33.87
N THR A 305 5.95 -20.37 -33.45
CA THR A 305 6.85 -19.22 -33.52
C THR A 305 6.57 -17.95 -32.70
N ALA A 306 7.56 -17.64 -31.86
CA ALA A 306 7.94 -16.30 -31.44
C ALA A 306 8.02 -15.32 -32.62
N GLY A 307 7.59 -14.08 -32.38
CA GLY A 307 8.00 -12.94 -33.20
C GLY A 307 6.91 -11.91 -33.49
N ALA A 308 7.36 -10.65 -33.47
CA ALA A 308 6.78 -9.45 -34.05
C ALA A 308 5.76 -8.68 -33.21
N ALA A 309 6.31 -7.60 -32.63
CA ALA A 309 5.64 -6.35 -32.32
C ALA A 309 4.55 -6.00 -33.37
N ARG A 310 3.35 -5.71 -32.88
CA ARG A 310 2.31 -5.07 -33.67
C ARG A 310 2.43 -3.57 -33.53
N THR A 311 3.09 -2.96 -34.50
CA THR A 311 2.88 -1.56 -34.89
C THR A 311 1.55 -1.48 -35.65
N GLY A 312 0.48 -1.12 -34.94
CA GLY A 312 -0.80 -0.76 -35.54
C GLY A 312 -0.94 0.76 -35.52
N GLY A 313 -0.70 1.40 -36.67
CA GLY A 313 -0.91 2.82 -36.86
C GLY A 313 -2.40 3.19 -36.75
N GLY A 314 -2.72 3.93 -35.69
CA GLY A 314 -3.90 4.78 -35.56
C GLY A 314 -3.42 6.10 -34.96
N SER A 315 -3.80 7.21 -35.58
CA SER A 315 -3.36 8.58 -35.28
C SER A 315 -3.40 8.94 -33.78
N GLY A 316 -2.24 9.28 -33.20
CA GLY A 316 -2.12 10.12 -31.99
C GLY A 316 -1.96 9.44 -30.62
N ALA A 317 -1.43 8.21 -30.53
CA ALA A 317 -1.26 7.54 -29.24
C ALA A 317 -0.15 8.19 -28.37
N GLN A 318 -0.53 9.17 -27.54
CA GLN A 318 0.24 9.59 -26.37
C GLN A 318 0.25 8.43 -25.35
N GLY A 319 1.38 8.16 -24.69
CA GLY A 319 1.47 7.13 -23.65
C GLY A 319 0.61 7.42 -22.41
N PRO A 320 0.61 6.52 -21.41
CA PRO A 320 -0.36 6.56 -20.31
C PRO A 320 -0.30 7.87 -19.50
N LYS A 321 -1.48 8.42 -19.23
CA LYS A 321 -1.69 9.62 -18.42
C LYS A 321 -2.05 9.23 -17.00
N ILE A 322 -1.20 9.61 -16.04
CA ILE A 322 -1.34 9.19 -14.65
C ILE A 322 -1.21 10.40 -13.74
N VAL A 323 -2.15 10.58 -12.83
CA VAL A 323 -2.00 11.56 -11.74
C VAL A 323 -1.83 10.82 -10.42
N GLY A 324 -0.83 11.21 -9.65
CA GLY A 324 -0.63 10.78 -8.28
C GLY A 324 -1.06 11.86 -7.31
N VAL A 325 -1.71 11.47 -6.21
CA VAL A 325 -2.09 12.37 -5.14
C VAL A 325 -1.59 11.89 -3.79
N SER A 326 -1.19 12.87 -2.98
CA SER A 326 -0.70 12.74 -1.62
C SER A 326 -1.74 13.35 -0.68
N VAL A 327 -2.29 12.57 0.26
CA VAL A 327 -3.52 12.94 1.00
C VAL A 327 -3.46 12.54 2.48
N PHE A 328 -4.07 13.39 3.33
CA PHE A 328 -4.34 13.14 4.75
C PHE A 328 -3.08 12.94 5.63
N HIS A 329 -2.06 13.73 5.34
CA HIS A 329 -0.85 13.99 6.12
C HIS A 329 -0.43 15.44 5.78
N GLY A 330 0.55 16.01 6.46
CA GLY A 330 1.08 17.34 6.11
C GLY A 330 1.67 17.34 4.70
N ASP A 331 1.65 18.49 4.02
CA ASP A 331 2.20 18.64 2.65
C ASP A 331 1.41 17.88 1.57
N ALA A 332 0.07 17.93 1.60
CA ALA A 332 -0.75 17.32 0.55
C ALA A 332 -0.41 17.92 -0.84
N ALA A 333 -0.33 17.07 -1.85
CA ALA A 333 0.24 17.41 -3.15
C ALA A 333 -0.34 16.56 -4.28
N ALA A 334 -0.08 16.96 -5.52
CA ALA A 334 -0.37 16.18 -6.71
C ALA A 334 0.79 16.24 -7.71
N ALA A 335 0.92 15.19 -8.52
CA ALA A 335 1.90 15.12 -9.62
C ALA A 335 1.28 14.42 -10.83
N GLY A 336 1.56 14.93 -12.03
CA GLY A 336 1.04 14.43 -13.29
C GLY A 336 2.12 13.85 -14.18
N LEU A 337 1.85 12.69 -14.78
CA LEU A 337 2.72 12.01 -15.73
C LEU A 337 2.03 11.83 -17.08
N ILE A 338 2.79 11.97 -18.16
CA ILE A 338 2.41 11.54 -19.51
C ILE A 338 3.53 10.64 -20.04
N ASP A 339 3.20 9.39 -20.36
CA ASP A 339 4.17 8.39 -20.86
C ASP A 339 5.41 8.23 -19.96
N GLY A 340 5.20 8.24 -18.65
CA GLY A 340 6.28 8.15 -17.65
C GLY A 340 7.13 9.41 -17.48
N GLN A 341 6.87 10.47 -18.23
CA GLN A 341 7.52 11.77 -18.05
C GLN A 341 6.74 12.63 -17.05
N LEU A 342 7.43 13.24 -16.09
CA LEU A 342 6.84 14.21 -15.19
C LEU A 342 6.51 15.48 -15.97
N VAL A 343 5.25 15.90 -15.99
CA VAL A 343 4.82 17.13 -16.66
C VAL A 343 4.50 18.24 -15.68
N THR A 344 4.09 17.91 -14.45
CA THR A 344 3.71 18.87 -13.41
C THR A 344 3.75 18.24 -12.02
N GLY A 345 4.03 19.03 -10.98
CA GLY A 345 4.05 18.58 -9.60
C GLY A 345 4.08 19.76 -8.64
N VAL A 346 3.17 19.76 -7.66
CA VAL A 346 3.00 20.92 -6.76
C VAL A 346 2.28 20.54 -5.46
N GLU A 347 2.66 21.20 -4.37
CA GLU A 347 1.99 21.10 -3.06
C GLU A 347 0.81 22.08 -2.96
N GLU A 348 -0.28 21.65 -2.32
CA GLU A 348 -1.50 22.43 -2.16
C GLU A 348 -1.26 23.73 -1.36
N GLU A 349 -0.26 23.76 -0.47
CA GLU A 349 0.11 24.95 0.30
C GLU A 349 0.45 26.15 -0.58
N ARG A 350 1.01 25.92 -1.78
CA ARG A 350 1.37 26.99 -2.74
C ARG A 350 0.12 27.74 -3.21
N PHE A 351 -1.00 27.04 -3.35
CA PHE A 351 -2.28 27.63 -3.77
C PHE A 351 -3.13 28.12 -2.61
N ARG A 352 -3.14 27.40 -1.48
CA ARG A 352 -3.98 27.74 -0.32
C ARG A 352 -3.38 28.85 0.54
N ARG A 353 -2.06 29.06 0.43
CA ARG A 353 -1.29 29.98 1.27
C ARG A 353 -1.30 29.58 2.76
N ILE A 354 -1.55 28.30 3.04
CA ILE A 354 -1.53 27.69 4.38
C ILE A 354 -0.41 26.65 4.39
N LYS A 355 0.57 26.84 5.28
CA LYS A 355 1.74 25.96 5.38
C LYS A 355 1.33 24.54 5.73
N HIS A 356 2.04 23.57 5.17
CA HIS A 356 1.90 22.15 5.47
C HIS A 356 0.48 21.59 5.29
N TRP A 357 -0.30 22.17 4.37
CA TRP A 357 -1.73 21.86 4.19
C TRP A 357 -2.02 20.35 4.28
N ALA A 358 -2.82 19.96 5.28
CA ALA A 358 -3.12 18.57 5.59
C ALA A 358 -4.42 18.02 4.97
N GLY A 359 -5.20 18.90 4.34
CA GLY A 359 -6.49 18.57 3.74
C GLY A 359 -6.38 17.89 2.36
N PHE A 360 -7.50 17.81 1.65
CA PHE A 360 -7.50 17.26 0.28
C PHE A 360 -6.85 18.25 -0.72
N PRO A 361 -5.92 17.82 -1.59
CA PRO A 361 -5.15 18.69 -2.47
C PRO A 361 -5.93 19.06 -3.75
N CYS A 362 -7.08 19.73 -3.60
CA CYS A 362 -7.99 19.96 -4.72
C CYS A 362 -7.41 20.91 -5.78
N ARG A 363 -6.72 21.99 -5.38
CA ARG A 363 -6.17 22.96 -6.34
C ARG A 363 -4.95 22.37 -7.08
N ALA A 364 -4.10 21.64 -6.36
CA ALA A 364 -2.98 20.90 -6.94
C ALA A 364 -3.46 19.79 -7.89
N LEU A 365 -4.49 19.02 -7.51
CA LEU A 365 -5.10 18.02 -8.39
C LEU A 365 -5.64 18.65 -9.68
N ASN A 366 -6.44 19.71 -9.58
CA ASN A 366 -7.01 20.38 -10.75
C ASN A 366 -5.93 20.99 -11.65
N HIS A 367 -4.87 21.57 -11.06
CA HIS A 367 -3.71 22.03 -11.83
C HIS A 367 -3.03 20.87 -12.57
N CYS A 368 -2.82 19.73 -11.89
CA CYS A 368 -2.20 18.56 -12.51
C CYS A 368 -3.07 17.98 -13.63
N LEU A 369 -4.40 17.96 -13.46
CA LEU A 369 -5.34 17.53 -14.49
C LEU A 369 -5.30 18.45 -15.70
N ALA A 370 -5.27 19.77 -15.51
CA ALA A 370 -5.17 20.74 -16.60
C ALA A 370 -3.93 20.48 -17.48
N GLU A 371 -2.77 20.25 -16.85
CA GLU A 371 -1.50 20.03 -17.55
C GLU A 371 -1.37 18.61 -18.16
N THR A 372 -2.11 17.62 -17.67
CA THR A 372 -2.00 16.21 -18.13
C THR A 372 -3.07 15.82 -19.16
N THR A 373 -4.30 16.26 -18.93
CA THR A 373 -5.49 15.84 -19.69
C THR A 373 -6.25 17.02 -20.31
N GLY A 374 -5.86 18.26 -20.02
CA GLY A 374 -6.69 19.43 -20.34
C GLY A 374 -7.81 19.67 -19.31
N GLY A 375 -7.79 18.96 -18.18
CA GLY A 375 -8.67 19.20 -17.03
C GLY A 375 -9.74 18.14 -16.79
N ASP A 376 -9.92 17.18 -17.70
CA ASP A 376 -10.92 16.12 -17.55
C ASP A 376 -10.33 14.90 -16.82
N LEU A 377 -10.84 14.63 -15.62
CA LEU A 377 -10.46 13.46 -14.82
C LEU A 377 -10.65 12.13 -15.58
N ARG A 378 -11.63 12.05 -16.49
CA ARG A 378 -12.01 10.82 -17.19
C ARG A 378 -10.99 10.39 -18.24
N ASP A 379 -10.12 11.31 -18.66
CA ASP A 379 -9.07 11.06 -19.65
C ASP A 379 -7.78 10.50 -19.01
N LEU A 380 -7.78 10.23 -17.70
CA LEU A 380 -6.68 9.54 -17.03
C LEU A 380 -6.78 8.02 -17.19
N ASP A 381 -5.65 7.40 -17.53
CA ASP A 381 -5.51 5.94 -17.54
C ASP A 381 -5.44 5.35 -16.13
N ALA A 382 -4.86 6.09 -15.18
CA ALA A 382 -4.81 5.69 -13.78
C ALA A 382 -4.72 6.89 -12.82
N LEU A 383 -5.32 6.73 -11.64
CA LEU A 383 -5.16 7.66 -10.53
C LEU A 383 -4.47 6.93 -9.38
N ALA A 384 -3.33 7.44 -8.93
CA ALA A 384 -2.50 6.84 -7.88
C ALA A 384 -2.63 7.61 -6.56
N VAL A 385 -2.63 6.90 -5.44
CA VAL A 385 -2.72 7.50 -4.09
C VAL A 385 -1.64 6.90 -3.22
N ALA A 386 -0.84 7.76 -2.60
CA ALA A 386 0.26 7.39 -1.71
C ALA A 386 -0.19 6.89 -0.32
N ARG A 387 -1.27 6.10 -0.25
CA ARG A 387 -1.80 5.58 1.00
C ARG A 387 -2.49 4.24 0.82
N GLN A 388 -2.09 3.23 1.60
CA GLN A 388 -2.70 1.91 1.60
C GLN A 388 -3.25 1.53 3.00
N PRO A 389 -4.52 1.85 3.31
CA PRO A 389 -5.09 1.64 4.65
C PRO A 389 -4.98 0.22 5.19
N ARG A 390 -5.07 -0.77 4.29
CA ARG A 390 -5.02 -2.22 4.61
C ARG A 390 -3.59 -2.72 4.88
N ALA A 391 -2.56 -1.94 4.59
CA ALA A 391 -1.18 -2.31 4.88
C ALA A 391 -1.00 -2.55 6.39
N HIS A 392 -0.26 -3.61 6.72
CA HIS A 392 0.10 -4.02 8.09
C HIS A 392 -1.08 -4.11 9.09
N PHE A 393 -2.29 -4.44 8.60
CA PHE A 393 -3.51 -4.51 9.40
C PHE A 393 -3.36 -5.31 10.70
N TRP A 394 -2.73 -6.49 10.64
CA TRP A 394 -2.53 -7.34 11.83
C TRP A 394 -1.63 -6.70 12.89
N ARG A 395 -0.60 -5.95 12.47
CA ARG A 395 0.29 -5.23 13.39
C ARG A 395 -0.45 -4.05 14.04
N LYS A 396 -1.23 -3.30 13.25
CA LYS A 396 -2.11 -2.23 13.74
C LYS A 396 -3.07 -2.77 14.81
N ALA A 397 -3.76 -3.88 14.49
CA ALA A 397 -4.68 -4.53 15.42
C ALA A 397 -3.98 -5.03 16.70
N LEU A 398 -2.82 -5.67 16.57
CA LEU A 398 -2.05 -6.15 17.72
C LEU A 398 -1.65 -5.00 18.66
N VAL A 399 -1.15 -3.88 18.12
CA VAL A 399 -0.75 -2.71 18.94
C VAL A 399 -1.96 -2.09 19.65
N THR A 400 -3.10 -1.96 18.97
CA THR A 400 -4.34 -1.47 19.60
C THR A 400 -4.84 -2.42 20.71
N LEU A 401 -4.68 -3.73 20.54
CA LEU A 401 -5.08 -4.72 21.55
C LEU A 401 -4.15 -4.73 22.77
N THR A 402 -2.85 -4.55 22.57
CA THR A 402 -1.86 -4.58 23.66
C THR A 402 -1.74 -3.25 24.40
N HIS A 403 -2.26 -2.16 23.85
CA HIS A 403 -2.24 -0.82 24.45
C HIS A 403 -3.65 -0.22 24.50
N PRO A 404 -4.48 -0.61 25.50
CA PRO A 404 -5.88 -0.18 25.61
C PRO A 404 -6.04 1.34 25.75
N SER A 405 -5.03 2.06 26.24
CA SER A 405 -5.02 3.53 26.31
C SER A 405 -5.10 4.20 24.94
N LEU A 406 -4.83 3.48 23.85
CA LEU A 406 -4.98 3.98 22.48
C LEU A 406 -6.40 3.84 21.94
N VAL A 407 -7.31 3.18 22.66
CA VAL A 407 -8.71 2.95 22.22
C VAL A 407 -9.51 4.24 22.06
N PRO A 408 -9.42 5.26 22.95
CA PRO A 408 -10.04 6.56 22.72
C PRO A 408 -9.57 7.23 21.41
N HIS A 409 -8.27 7.20 21.12
CA HIS A 409 -7.68 7.74 19.88
C HIS A 409 -7.92 6.84 18.65
N ALA A 410 -8.33 5.58 18.84
CA ALA A 410 -8.72 4.69 17.75
C ALA A 410 -10.00 5.19 17.04
N THR A 411 -10.87 5.94 17.72
CA THR A 411 -12.06 6.55 17.10
C THR A 411 -11.69 7.60 16.04
N ASN A 412 -10.66 8.42 16.27
CA ASN A 412 -10.10 9.34 15.28
C ASN A 412 -9.43 8.61 14.10
N ARG A 413 -8.77 7.47 14.37
CA ARG A 413 -8.25 6.59 13.30
C ARG A 413 -9.38 5.95 12.47
N VAL A 414 -10.51 5.59 13.08
CA VAL A 414 -11.69 5.07 12.36
C VAL A 414 -12.32 6.17 11.50
N LYS A 415 -12.38 7.43 11.97
CA LYS A 415 -12.80 8.58 11.15
C LYS A 415 -11.84 8.86 9.98
N ALA A 416 -10.53 8.75 10.19
CA ALA A 416 -9.54 8.84 9.10
C ALA A 416 -9.71 7.69 8.08
N ILE A 417 -9.96 6.46 8.53
CA ILE A 417 -10.25 5.30 7.66
C ILE A 417 -11.57 5.50 6.90
N SER A 418 -12.62 6.06 7.52
CA SER A 418 -13.87 6.37 6.83
C SER A 418 -13.68 7.45 5.77
N ARG A 419 -12.86 8.48 6.02
CA ARG A 419 -12.52 9.51 5.01
C ARG A 419 -11.69 8.95 3.85
N VAL A 420 -10.82 7.98 4.11
CA VAL A 420 -10.07 7.31 3.03
C VAL A 420 -10.98 6.42 2.17
N ASN A 421 -12.09 5.92 2.72
CA ASN A 421 -13.16 5.24 1.97
C ASN A 421 -14.12 6.21 1.27
N THR A 422 -14.02 7.52 1.52
CA THR A 422 -14.69 8.59 0.76
C THR A 422 -13.74 9.32 -0.18
N LEU A 423 -12.53 8.80 -0.42
CA LEU A 423 -11.54 9.47 -1.25
C LEU A 423 -12.04 9.65 -2.68
N GLU A 424 -12.71 8.63 -3.22
CA GLU A 424 -13.38 8.67 -4.52
C GLU A 424 -14.47 9.75 -4.54
N GLN A 425 -15.15 10.01 -3.41
CA GLN A 425 -16.11 11.12 -3.30
C GLN A 425 -15.42 12.48 -3.25
N SER A 426 -14.31 12.62 -2.53
CA SER A 426 -13.51 13.85 -2.48
C SER A 426 -12.94 14.20 -3.85
N ILE A 427 -12.43 13.21 -4.59
CA ILE A 427 -11.95 13.38 -5.97
C ILE A 427 -13.09 13.82 -6.88
N ALA A 428 -14.21 13.09 -6.85
CA ALA A 428 -15.39 13.39 -7.66
C ALA A 428 -15.91 14.81 -7.41
N SER A 429 -16.05 15.18 -6.12
CA SER A 429 -16.49 16.52 -5.72
C SER A 429 -15.52 17.62 -6.12
N CYS A 430 -14.20 17.38 -6.04
CA CYS A 430 -13.19 18.36 -6.42
C CYS A 430 -13.18 18.61 -7.95
N CYS A 431 -13.38 17.55 -8.74
CA CYS A 431 -13.33 17.61 -10.20
C CYS A 431 -14.71 17.91 -10.83
N GLY A 432 -15.79 17.97 -10.03
CA GLY A 432 -17.14 18.22 -10.53
C GLY A 432 -17.75 17.06 -11.33
N VAL A 433 -17.33 15.81 -11.05
CA VAL A 433 -17.79 14.59 -11.75
C VAL A 433 -18.55 13.65 -10.81
N ALA A 434 -19.23 12.66 -11.36
CA ALA A 434 -19.86 11.61 -10.55
C ALA A 434 -18.83 10.59 -10.03
N VAL A 435 -19.11 9.97 -8.87
CA VAL A 435 -18.16 9.03 -8.22
C VAL A 435 -17.83 7.82 -9.10
N ASN A 436 -18.77 7.37 -9.93
CA ASN A 436 -18.57 6.27 -10.89
C ASN A 436 -17.75 6.67 -12.12
N GLU A 437 -17.50 7.97 -12.33
CA GLU A 437 -16.63 8.48 -13.39
C GLU A 437 -15.17 8.63 -12.92
N VAL A 438 -14.90 8.45 -11.62
CA VAL A 438 -13.52 8.46 -11.10
C VAL A 438 -12.78 7.22 -11.64
N PRO A 439 -11.62 7.40 -12.31
CA PRO A 439 -10.80 6.31 -12.79
C PRO A 439 -10.39 5.34 -11.69
N LYS A 440 -9.93 4.16 -12.10
CA LYS A 440 -9.46 3.14 -11.16
C LYS A 440 -8.38 3.72 -10.23
N LEU A 441 -8.66 3.65 -8.93
CA LEU A 441 -7.76 4.13 -7.90
C LEU A 441 -6.69 3.09 -7.53
N HIS A 442 -5.43 3.43 -7.71
CA HIS A 442 -4.28 2.62 -7.31
C HIS A 442 -3.71 3.11 -5.98
N ARG A 443 -3.86 2.30 -4.93
CA ARG A 443 -3.38 2.61 -3.59
C ARG A 443 -1.99 2.00 -3.36
N VAL A 444 -0.99 2.86 -3.22
CA VAL A 444 0.43 2.48 -3.01
C VAL A 444 0.79 2.70 -1.54
N GLU A 445 1.59 1.82 -0.95
CA GLU A 445 2.09 1.98 0.44
C GLU A 445 2.89 3.28 0.55
N HIS A 446 2.68 4.07 1.60
CA HIS A 446 3.31 5.38 1.81
C HIS A 446 4.83 5.37 1.61
N HIS A 447 5.53 4.49 2.34
CA HIS A 447 6.98 4.38 2.25
C HIS A 447 7.46 3.81 0.91
N LEU A 448 6.66 2.97 0.26
CA LEU A 448 6.97 2.52 -1.09
C LEU A 448 6.85 3.67 -2.10
N SER A 449 5.89 4.58 -1.88
CA SER A 449 5.74 5.82 -2.65
C SER A 449 6.95 6.74 -2.42
N HIS A 450 7.43 6.89 -1.18
CA HIS A 450 8.70 7.58 -0.90
C HIS A 450 9.87 6.98 -1.71
N ILE A 451 10.09 5.67 -1.67
CA ILE A 451 11.16 5.03 -2.46
C ILE A 451 10.97 5.25 -3.96
N ALA A 452 9.75 5.06 -4.46
CA ALA A 452 9.45 5.26 -5.87
C ALA A 452 9.71 6.70 -6.32
N SER A 453 9.44 7.68 -5.45
CA SER A 453 9.70 9.10 -5.73
C SER A 453 11.19 9.43 -5.84
N SER A 454 12.09 8.61 -5.29
CA SER A 454 13.53 8.84 -5.43
C SER A 454 14.16 7.92 -6.47
N PHE A 455 13.93 6.61 -6.39
CA PHE A 455 14.57 5.64 -7.27
C PHE A 455 14.15 5.79 -8.73
N PHE A 456 12.84 5.89 -9.02
CA PHE A 456 12.39 5.84 -10.42
C PHE A 456 12.76 7.07 -11.25
N CYS A 457 12.96 8.23 -10.60
CA CYS A 457 13.44 9.44 -11.24
C CYS A 457 14.93 9.72 -10.98
N SER A 458 15.66 8.79 -10.35
CA SER A 458 17.12 8.88 -10.23
C SER A 458 17.80 8.44 -11.55
N PRO A 459 19.08 8.79 -11.76
CA PRO A 459 19.84 8.29 -12.91
C PRO A 459 20.32 6.83 -12.74
N PHE A 460 20.05 6.16 -11.61
CA PHE A 460 20.65 4.86 -11.29
C PHE A 460 19.84 3.69 -11.85
N GLU A 461 20.43 2.77 -12.59
CA GLU A 461 19.76 1.52 -13.02
C GLU A 461 19.44 0.60 -11.84
N GLU A 462 20.37 0.53 -10.89
CA GLU A 462 20.27 -0.19 -9.63
C GLU A 462 20.75 0.69 -8.47
N ALA A 463 20.01 0.69 -7.36
CA ALA A 463 20.38 1.46 -6.17
C ALA A 463 19.88 0.83 -4.88
N MET A 464 20.61 1.12 -3.80
CA MET A 464 20.04 1.04 -2.46
C MET A 464 18.94 2.09 -2.35
N CYS A 465 17.83 1.73 -1.75
CA CYS A 465 16.74 2.66 -1.49
C CYS A 465 16.48 2.75 0.00
N LEU A 466 16.50 3.97 0.54
CA LEU A 466 16.24 4.24 1.95
C LEU A 466 15.17 5.31 2.08
N THR A 467 14.19 5.07 2.94
CA THR A 467 13.28 6.12 3.40
C THR A 467 13.41 6.29 4.89
N VAL A 468 13.46 7.52 5.40
CA VAL A 468 13.37 7.79 6.84
C VAL A 468 12.36 8.91 7.04
N ASP A 469 11.32 8.66 7.83
CA ASP A 469 10.17 9.54 7.95
C ASP A 469 9.56 9.52 9.36
N GLY A 470 8.55 10.37 9.58
CA GLY A 470 7.68 10.33 10.76
C GLY A 470 6.94 8.99 10.84
N PHE A 471 5.78 8.89 10.19
CA PHE A 471 5.07 7.62 9.96
C PHE A 471 4.21 7.67 8.71
N GLY A 472 4.16 6.57 7.98
CA GLY A 472 3.17 6.32 6.94
C GLY A 472 2.78 4.85 6.88
N ASP A 473 1.49 4.55 6.77
CA ASP A 473 0.97 3.16 6.71
C ASP A 473 1.50 2.21 7.81
N PHE A 474 1.89 2.74 8.98
CA PHE A 474 2.47 2.04 10.15
C PHE A 474 3.97 1.72 10.08
N VAL A 475 4.65 2.28 9.09
CA VAL A 475 6.10 2.22 8.88
C VAL A 475 6.67 3.62 9.15
N SER A 476 7.94 3.72 9.50
CA SER A 476 8.71 4.98 9.62
C SER A 476 10.03 4.95 8.86
N THR A 477 10.52 3.75 8.53
CA THR A 477 11.73 3.55 7.74
C THR A 477 11.56 2.29 6.91
N MET A 478 11.96 2.36 5.64
CA MET A 478 11.99 1.22 4.73
C MET A 478 13.35 1.16 4.08
N ARG A 479 13.95 -0.03 4.06
CA ARG A 479 15.16 -0.36 3.30
C ARG A 479 14.77 -1.25 2.14
N ALA A 480 15.20 -0.92 0.93
CA ALA A 480 14.86 -1.68 -0.27
C ALA A 480 16.02 -1.67 -1.28
N ILE A 481 15.87 -2.47 -2.33
CA ILE A 481 16.70 -2.42 -3.55
C ILE A 481 15.80 -2.00 -4.71
N GLY A 482 16.22 -1.00 -5.47
CA GLY A 482 15.62 -0.65 -6.75
C GLY A 482 16.43 -1.28 -7.90
N ARG A 483 15.76 -1.94 -8.85
CA ARG A 483 16.36 -2.52 -10.07
C ARG A 483 15.43 -2.35 -11.26
N GLY A 484 15.88 -1.65 -12.30
CA GLY A 484 15.06 -1.40 -13.48
C GLY A 484 13.73 -0.76 -13.07
N ASN A 485 12.60 -1.39 -13.42
CA ASN A 485 11.25 -0.91 -13.10
C ASN A 485 10.63 -1.52 -11.80
N ARG A 486 11.46 -2.09 -10.92
CA ARG A 486 11.01 -2.77 -9.68
C ARG A 486 11.70 -2.21 -8.44
N ILE A 487 10.96 -2.27 -7.33
CA ILE A 487 11.45 -2.00 -5.98
C ILE A 487 11.18 -3.24 -5.12
N GLU A 488 12.20 -3.72 -4.42
CA GLU A 488 12.14 -4.87 -3.53
C GLU A 488 12.42 -4.44 -2.08
N PRO A 489 11.38 -4.29 -1.24
CA PRO A 489 11.56 -3.98 0.18
C PRO A 489 12.27 -5.12 0.92
N LEU A 490 13.38 -4.82 1.58
CA LEU A 490 14.17 -5.76 2.39
C LEU A 490 13.62 -5.84 3.82
N ASP A 491 13.46 -4.69 4.48
CA ASP A 491 12.87 -4.61 5.81
C ASP A 491 12.29 -3.22 6.11
N ARG A 492 11.64 -3.14 7.28
CA ARG A 492 10.90 -1.97 7.75
C ARG A 492 11.13 -1.76 9.24
N VAL A 493 11.16 -0.49 9.65
CA VAL A 493 10.96 -0.08 11.04
C VAL A 493 9.50 0.32 11.20
N PHE A 494 8.82 -0.32 12.15
CA PHE A 494 7.39 -0.11 12.39
C PHE A 494 7.14 0.87 13.53
N TYR A 495 5.96 1.49 13.48
CA TYR A 495 5.38 2.21 14.60
C TYR A 495 5.48 1.40 15.91
N PRO A 496 5.86 2.03 17.04
CA PRO A 496 6.01 3.47 17.26
C PRO A 496 7.43 4.02 17.04
N ASN A 497 8.35 3.25 16.47
CA ASN A 497 9.76 3.67 16.39
C ASN A 497 9.95 4.59 15.18
N SER A 498 10.49 5.80 15.36
CA SER A 498 10.77 6.73 14.25
C SER A 498 11.90 7.70 14.63
N LEU A 499 12.86 7.90 13.72
CA LEU A 499 13.87 8.94 13.89
C LEU A 499 13.27 10.34 13.72
N GLY A 500 12.24 10.49 12.88
CA GLY A 500 11.49 11.74 12.74
C GLY A 500 10.85 12.13 14.07
N VAL A 501 10.15 11.20 14.72
CA VAL A 501 9.53 11.44 16.04
C VAL A 501 10.55 11.78 17.12
N PHE A 502 11.72 11.12 17.12
CA PHE A 502 12.80 11.51 18.03
C PHE A 502 13.21 12.96 17.81
N TYR A 503 13.42 13.35 16.55
CA TYR A 503 13.82 14.70 16.19
C TYR A 503 12.75 15.74 16.56
N THR A 504 11.48 15.44 16.28
CA THR A 504 10.33 16.26 16.67
C THR A 504 10.19 16.38 18.19
N ALA A 505 10.41 15.30 18.95
CA ALA A 505 10.36 15.32 20.41
C ALA A 505 11.37 16.31 21.01
N ILE A 506 12.60 16.31 20.50
CA ILE A 506 13.61 17.26 20.94
C ILE A 506 13.29 18.69 20.48
N THR A 507 12.75 18.84 19.27
CA THR A 507 12.32 20.13 18.71
C THR A 507 11.22 20.77 19.59
N GLN A 508 10.22 19.99 20.01
CA GLN A 508 9.21 20.43 20.97
C GLN A 508 9.82 20.78 22.34
N TYR A 509 10.75 19.96 22.85
CA TYR A 509 11.40 20.17 24.16
C TYR A 509 12.20 21.48 24.23
N ILE A 510 12.84 21.89 23.13
CA ILE A 510 13.55 23.17 23.04
C ILE A 510 12.64 24.35 22.65
N GLY A 511 11.31 24.17 22.69
CA GLY A 511 10.34 25.25 22.59
C GLY A 511 9.88 25.58 21.17
N PHE A 512 10.01 24.65 20.21
CA PHE A 512 9.48 24.79 18.86
C PHE A 512 8.36 23.75 18.63
N PRO A 513 7.11 24.06 18.95
CA PRO A 513 6.04 23.06 19.02
C PRO A 513 5.40 22.73 17.66
N HIS A 514 5.58 23.58 16.64
CA HIS A 514 4.84 23.49 15.39
C HIS A 514 5.36 22.40 14.45
N TYR A 515 4.47 21.82 13.66
CA TYR A 515 4.85 20.89 12.60
C TYR A 515 5.74 21.58 11.57
N GLY A 516 6.86 20.95 11.22
CA GLY A 516 7.83 21.50 10.28
C GLY A 516 8.87 22.43 10.91
N ASP A 517 8.88 22.63 12.23
CA ASP A 517 9.91 23.43 12.91
C ASP A 517 11.25 22.68 13.06
N GLU A 518 11.35 21.41 12.68
CA GLU A 518 12.56 20.59 12.82
C GLU A 518 13.80 21.22 12.16
N TYR A 519 13.64 21.98 11.07
CA TYR A 519 14.77 22.67 10.45
C TYR A 519 15.39 23.75 11.36
N LYS A 520 14.64 24.30 12.34
CA LYS A 520 15.16 25.25 13.33
C LYS A 520 16.14 24.55 14.26
N MET A 521 15.81 23.33 14.69
CA MET A 521 16.72 22.50 15.50
C MET A 521 18.00 22.18 14.72
N MET A 522 17.88 21.85 13.43
CA MET A 522 19.02 21.64 12.54
C MET A 522 19.92 22.89 12.43
N GLY A 523 19.34 24.08 12.28
CA GLY A 523 20.09 25.33 12.25
C GLY A 523 20.75 25.68 13.59
N LEU A 524 20.07 25.38 14.70
CA LEU A 524 20.55 25.65 16.06
C LEU A 524 21.72 24.73 16.44
N ALA A 525 21.79 23.51 15.88
CA ALA A 525 22.81 22.52 16.19
C ALA A 525 24.25 23.02 15.97
N GLY A 526 24.49 23.93 15.02
CA GLY A 526 25.82 24.51 14.77
C GLY A 526 26.33 25.44 15.89
N TYR A 527 25.46 25.86 16.81
CA TYR A 527 25.81 26.75 17.93
C TYR A 527 26.04 26.01 19.25
N GLY A 528 25.97 24.68 19.26
CA GLY A 528 26.04 23.86 20.47
C GLY A 528 27.15 22.81 20.43
N GLU A 529 27.47 22.28 21.60
CA GLU A 529 28.38 21.15 21.75
C GLU A 529 27.59 19.86 22.02
N PRO A 530 27.95 18.71 21.41
CA PRO A 530 27.20 17.46 21.54
C PRO A 530 27.45 16.72 22.88
N ASN A 531 27.54 17.46 23.99
CA ASN A 531 27.89 16.96 25.33
C ASN A 531 26.78 16.13 26.02
N LEU A 532 25.56 16.10 25.47
CA LEU A 532 24.41 15.32 25.95
C LEU A 532 24.11 14.11 25.05
N ALA A 533 24.95 13.83 24.05
CA ALA A 533 24.72 12.76 23.07
C ALA A 533 24.57 11.37 23.72
N ASP A 534 25.33 11.07 24.78
CA ASP A 534 25.22 9.78 25.49
C ASP A 534 23.87 9.62 26.19
N LYS A 535 23.32 10.69 26.76
CA LYS A 535 21.98 10.69 27.37
C LYS A 535 20.93 10.48 26.29
N LEU A 536 20.97 11.26 25.22
CA LEU A 536 20.00 11.16 24.12
C LEU A 536 20.13 9.83 23.33
N GLY A 537 21.33 9.22 23.32
CA GLY A 537 21.55 7.90 22.75
C GLY A 537 20.73 6.80 23.44
N GLN A 538 20.39 6.98 24.73
CA GLN A 538 19.51 6.08 25.48
C GLN A 538 18.02 6.23 25.10
N VAL A 539 17.64 7.38 24.54
CA VAL A 539 16.28 7.63 24.05
C VAL A 539 16.02 6.83 22.77
N VAL A 540 17.07 6.65 21.95
CA VAL A 540 17.02 5.93 20.67
C VAL A 540 18.14 4.89 20.59
N PRO A 541 18.07 3.78 21.35
CA PRO A 541 19.08 2.74 21.28
C PRO A 541 19.17 2.12 19.88
N ALA A 542 20.40 1.89 19.42
CA ALA A 542 20.69 1.14 18.21
C ALA A 542 20.40 -0.36 18.41
N LEU A 543 20.14 -1.08 17.32
CA LEU A 543 19.94 -2.52 17.28
C LEU A 543 21.04 -3.18 16.45
N ASP A 544 21.32 -4.45 16.72
CA ASP A 544 22.40 -5.22 16.07
C ASP A 544 22.23 -5.34 14.54
N ASN A 545 20.98 -5.28 14.06
CA ASN A 545 20.63 -5.30 12.63
C ASN A 545 20.76 -3.93 11.94
N GLY A 546 21.40 -2.96 12.59
CA GLY A 546 21.60 -1.60 12.11
C GLY A 546 20.38 -0.69 12.21
N GLN A 547 19.24 -1.20 12.68
CA GLN A 547 18.05 -0.38 12.95
C GLN A 547 18.15 0.28 14.34
N PHE A 548 17.03 0.83 14.80
CA PHE A 548 16.91 1.53 16.08
C PHE A 548 15.53 1.26 16.67
N ARG A 549 15.39 1.53 17.97
CA ARG A 549 14.07 1.59 18.63
C ARG A 549 13.99 2.84 19.51
N LEU A 550 12.78 3.34 19.71
CA LEU A 550 12.53 4.40 20.69
C LEU A 550 12.29 3.76 22.06
N ASP A 551 12.99 4.24 23.10
CA ASP A 551 12.69 3.86 24.47
C ASP A 551 11.36 4.52 24.90
N GLN A 552 10.31 3.69 24.95
CA GLN A 552 8.92 4.10 25.16
C GLN A 552 8.68 4.80 26.52
N LYS A 553 9.66 4.84 27.42
CA LYS A 553 9.53 5.64 28.66
C LYS A 553 9.56 7.14 28.38
N TYR A 554 10.19 7.58 27.29
CA TYR A 554 10.32 8.99 26.92
C TYR A 554 9.22 9.50 25.98
N PHE A 555 8.34 8.63 25.47
CA PHE A 555 7.37 8.97 24.42
C PHE A 555 5.94 8.66 24.82
N ARG A 556 5.01 9.54 24.43
CA ARG A 556 3.57 9.42 24.71
C ARG A 556 2.82 8.49 23.75
N LEU A 557 3.38 8.22 22.56
CA LEU A 557 2.71 7.52 21.46
C LEU A 557 1.98 6.22 21.82
N LEU A 558 2.60 5.32 22.60
CA LEU A 558 1.98 4.07 23.05
C LEU A 558 1.32 4.16 24.42
N ARG A 559 1.60 5.22 25.19
CA ARG A 559 1.15 5.37 26.58
C ARG A 559 -0.17 6.11 26.68
N GLU A 560 -0.20 7.30 26.12
CA GLU A 560 -1.31 8.26 26.22
C GLU A 560 -2.02 8.41 24.87
N GLY A 561 -1.34 8.06 23.77
CA GLY A 561 -1.72 8.56 22.45
C GLY A 561 -1.19 9.98 22.25
N VAL A 562 -1.15 10.42 20.99
CA VAL A 562 -0.83 11.81 20.65
C VAL A 562 -1.94 12.30 19.74
N ASP A 563 -2.57 13.41 20.11
CA ASP A 563 -3.53 14.06 19.24
C ASP A 563 -2.79 14.66 18.06
N MET A 564 -3.20 14.24 16.86
CA MET A 564 -2.67 14.70 15.60
C MET A 564 -3.86 15.06 14.73
N THR A 565 -3.97 16.34 14.36
CA THR A 565 -5.00 16.78 13.44
C THR A 565 -4.41 16.95 12.05
N TRP A 566 -5.08 16.34 11.08
CA TRP A 566 -4.69 16.35 9.67
C TRP A 566 -5.90 16.81 8.83
N ASP A 567 -6.58 17.85 9.32
CA ASP A 567 -7.90 18.26 8.86
C ASP A 567 -7.86 19.71 8.37
N ASP A 568 -7.97 19.90 7.05
CA ASP A 568 -8.26 21.18 6.37
C ASP A 568 -7.58 22.42 6.97
N GLY A 569 -6.25 22.36 7.13
CA GLY A 569 -5.45 23.44 7.69
C GLY A 569 -3.98 23.06 7.83
N GLU A 570 -3.27 23.86 8.62
CA GLU A 570 -1.92 23.52 9.11
C GLU A 570 -2.03 22.39 10.15
N PRO A 571 -1.16 21.36 10.10
CA PRO A 571 -1.21 20.25 11.04
C PRO A 571 -0.92 20.70 12.47
N ASP A 572 -1.72 20.22 13.43
CA ASP A 572 -1.41 20.33 14.85
C ASP A 572 -0.91 18.98 15.38
N LEU A 573 0.26 19.00 16.00
CA LEU A 573 0.91 17.84 16.58
C LEU A 573 1.04 18.04 18.09
N GLY A 574 0.27 17.26 18.84
CA GLY A 574 0.37 17.24 20.30
C GLY A 574 1.76 16.85 20.79
N LEU A 575 1.98 17.06 22.10
CA LEU A 575 3.26 16.76 22.74
C LEU A 575 3.62 15.27 22.57
N VAL A 576 4.79 14.96 22.00
CA VAL A 576 5.18 13.57 21.72
C VAL A 576 6.04 12.94 22.82
N TYR A 577 6.66 13.74 23.70
CA TYR A 577 7.55 13.28 24.77
C TYR A 577 6.91 13.33 26.16
N THR A 578 7.46 12.56 27.10
CA THR A 578 7.03 12.53 28.51
C THR A 578 8.00 13.30 29.41
N ASP A 579 7.58 13.60 30.64
CA ASP A 579 8.41 14.24 31.67
C ASP A 579 9.68 13.43 32.04
N ALA A 580 9.79 12.17 31.57
CA ALA A 580 11.02 11.40 31.69
C ALA A 580 12.17 12.02 30.89
N LEU A 581 11.88 12.74 29.79
CA LEU A 581 12.90 13.43 29.00
C LEU A 581 13.47 14.63 29.77
N GLU A 582 12.63 15.40 30.44
CA GLU A 582 13.04 16.46 31.36
C GLU A 582 13.95 15.91 32.47
N LYS A 583 13.56 14.81 33.11
CA LYS A 583 14.37 14.16 34.15
C LYS A 583 15.73 13.68 33.63
N LEU A 584 15.80 13.19 32.39
CA LEU A 584 17.04 12.74 31.77
C LEU A 584 18.00 13.92 31.52
N LEU A 585 17.47 15.00 30.95
CA LEU A 585 18.26 16.15 30.55
C LEU A 585 18.60 17.07 31.74
N GLY A 586 17.79 17.04 32.80
CA GLY A 586 18.04 17.75 34.06
C GLY A 586 17.59 19.21 34.07
N GLN A 587 16.85 19.65 33.05
CA GLN A 587 16.25 20.99 32.96
C GLN A 587 14.81 20.88 32.42
N PRO A 588 13.92 21.82 32.76
CA PRO A 588 12.57 21.85 32.21
C PRO A 588 12.59 22.13 30.70
N PRO A 589 11.53 21.74 29.97
CA PRO A 589 11.37 22.14 28.57
C PRO A 589 11.23 23.65 28.43
N ARG A 590 11.76 24.18 27.34
CA ARG A 590 11.75 25.61 27.05
C ARG A 590 10.37 26.05 26.58
N LYS A 591 9.89 27.20 27.05
CA LYS A 591 8.71 27.85 26.46
C LYS A 591 9.07 28.65 25.21
N PRO A 592 8.14 28.83 24.25
CA PRO A 592 8.43 29.58 23.02
C PRO A 592 8.93 31.02 23.24
N ASP A 593 8.49 31.68 24.31
CA ASP A 593 8.79 33.07 24.66
C ASP A 593 10.05 33.25 25.53
N GLU A 594 10.64 32.17 26.03
CA GLU A 594 11.85 32.23 26.83
C GLU A 594 13.09 32.57 25.97
N GLU A 595 14.29 32.61 26.53
CA GLU A 595 15.55 32.77 25.79
C GLU A 595 16.17 31.41 25.40
N LEU A 596 16.85 31.35 24.24
CA LEU A 596 17.63 30.18 23.84
C LEU A 596 19.02 30.19 24.51
N THR A 597 19.11 29.54 25.67
CA THR A 597 20.38 29.33 26.40
C THR A 597 21.35 28.36 25.69
N GLN A 598 22.61 28.31 26.15
CA GLN A 598 23.61 27.35 25.65
C GLN A 598 23.17 25.89 25.83
N PHE A 599 22.45 25.58 26.91
CA PHE A 599 21.92 24.24 27.12
C PHE A 599 21.01 23.77 25.97
N HIS A 600 20.12 24.65 25.46
CA HIS A 600 19.25 24.28 24.34
C HIS A 600 20.03 24.03 23.04
N LYS A 601 21.11 24.81 22.82
CA LYS A 601 22.02 24.62 21.69
C LYS A 601 22.75 23.27 21.80
N ASP A 602 23.25 22.94 22.97
CA ASP A 602 23.92 21.67 23.26
C ASP A 602 22.96 20.47 23.11
N VAL A 603 21.68 20.62 23.50
CA VAL A 603 20.63 19.63 23.25
C VAL A 603 20.41 19.42 21.75
N ALA A 604 20.32 20.50 20.96
CA ALA A 604 20.17 20.42 19.51
C ALA A 604 21.38 19.74 18.85
N ALA A 605 22.60 20.15 19.18
CA ALA A 605 23.83 19.55 18.68
C ALA A 605 23.94 18.05 19.03
N SER A 606 23.59 17.70 20.27
CA SER A 606 23.59 16.32 20.75
C SER A 606 22.54 15.46 20.06
N ALA A 607 21.34 15.98 19.84
CA ALA A 607 20.26 15.28 19.15
C ALA A 607 20.60 15.06 17.67
N GLN A 608 21.14 16.08 16.99
CA GLN A 608 21.64 15.96 15.62
C GLN A 608 22.74 14.88 15.53
N ARG A 609 23.69 14.86 16.46
CA ARG A 609 24.73 13.81 16.52
C ARG A 609 24.15 12.41 16.68
N VAL A 610 23.18 12.22 17.58
CA VAL A 610 22.52 10.91 17.78
C VAL A 610 21.73 10.51 16.55
N TYR A 611 21.00 11.43 15.93
CA TYR A 611 20.27 11.20 14.68
C TYR A 611 21.23 10.72 13.58
N GLU A 612 22.33 11.43 13.35
CA GLU A 612 23.37 11.07 12.36
C GLU A 612 23.94 9.67 12.61
N GLN A 613 24.27 9.34 13.85
CA GLN A 613 24.77 8.00 14.19
C GLN A 613 23.78 6.89 13.78
N ARG A 614 22.49 7.08 14.06
CA ARG A 614 21.45 6.08 13.70
C ARG A 614 21.20 6.06 12.20
N PHE A 615 21.16 7.22 11.56
CA PHE A 615 21.01 7.34 10.12
C PHE A 615 22.14 6.65 9.36
N PHE A 616 23.40 6.93 9.69
CA PHE A 616 24.54 6.28 9.03
C PHE A 616 24.64 4.78 9.35
N ASN A 617 24.14 4.32 10.51
CA ASN A 617 24.02 2.88 10.77
C ASN A 617 23.02 2.20 9.83
N LEU A 618 21.88 2.83 9.52
CA LEU A 618 20.93 2.33 8.51
C LEU A 618 21.59 2.23 7.14
N VAL A 619 22.28 3.30 6.72
CA VAL A 619 22.98 3.38 5.43
C VAL A 619 24.07 2.33 5.31
N ARG A 620 25.01 2.26 6.26
CA ARG A 620 26.11 1.28 6.23
C ARG A 620 25.61 -0.15 6.29
N THR A 621 24.53 -0.41 7.01
CA THR A 621 23.96 -1.76 7.07
C THR A 621 23.26 -2.13 5.77
N LEU A 622 22.53 -1.19 5.15
CA LEU A 622 21.95 -1.40 3.83
C LEU A 622 23.03 -1.65 2.76
N GLN A 623 24.15 -0.92 2.85
CA GLN A 623 25.32 -1.13 2.00
C GLN A 623 25.91 -2.53 2.19
N LYS A 624 26.07 -2.99 3.44
CA LYS A 624 26.51 -4.38 3.71
C LYS A 624 25.53 -5.43 3.20
N MET A 625 24.22 -5.18 3.27
CA MET A 625 23.19 -6.10 2.81
C MET A 625 23.14 -6.24 1.28
N THR A 626 23.50 -5.18 0.55
CA THR A 626 23.30 -5.09 -0.91
C THR A 626 24.59 -5.14 -1.72
N GLY A 627 25.72 -4.69 -1.13
CA GLY A 627 26.99 -4.50 -1.84
C GLY A 627 27.02 -3.29 -2.76
N LEU A 628 25.95 -2.49 -2.82
CA LEU A 628 25.81 -1.36 -3.74
C LEU A 628 26.41 -0.07 -3.17
N LYS A 629 26.74 0.87 -4.08
CA LYS A 629 27.35 2.17 -3.74
C LYS A 629 26.52 3.37 -4.21
N THR A 630 25.37 3.12 -4.81
CA THR A 630 24.39 4.12 -5.25
C THR A 630 23.23 4.15 -4.26
N LEU A 631 22.80 5.34 -3.83
CA LEU A 631 21.72 5.54 -2.85
C LEU A 631 20.62 6.46 -3.41
N ALA A 632 19.39 5.96 -3.46
CA ALA A 632 18.18 6.76 -3.62
C ALA A 632 17.52 6.99 -2.25
N LEU A 633 17.32 8.25 -1.86
CA LEU A 633 16.90 8.66 -0.51
C LEU A 633 15.64 9.54 -0.55
N ALA A 634 14.67 9.23 0.32
CA ALA A 634 13.41 9.99 0.49
C ALA A 634 12.88 9.89 1.95
N GLY A 635 11.69 10.43 2.19
CA GLY A 635 11.08 10.58 3.53
C GLY A 635 11.42 11.93 4.16
N GLY A 636 10.57 12.45 5.04
CA GLY A 636 10.75 13.80 5.60
C GLY A 636 12.11 14.02 6.30
N CYS A 637 12.69 12.95 6.86
CA CYS A 637 14.02 13.06 7.48
C CYS A 637 15.17 13.17 6.46
N ALA A 638 14.94 12.83 5.18
CA ALA A 638 15.90 13.06 4.10
C ALA A 638 16.11 14.56 3.79
N LEU A 639 15.31 15.46 4.38
CA LEU A 639 15.54 16.91 4.34
C LEU A 639 16.61 17.38 5.35
N ASN A 640 17.17 16.48 6.17
CA ASN A 640 18.26 16.78 7.09
C ASN A 640 19.58 16.98 6.33
N SER A 641 19.85 18.23 5.94
CA SER A 641 20.98 18.58 5.09
C SER A 641 22.35 18.43 5.75
N LEU A 642 22.41 18.46 7.09
CA LEU A 642 23.64 18.17 7.84
C LEU A 642 24.05 16.70 7.68
N ALA A 643 23.10 15.77 7.85
CA ALA A 643 23.37 14.34 7.67
C ALA A 643 23.69 14.01 6.20
N ASN A 644 22.93 14.60 5.25
CA ASN A 644 23.16 14.38 3.82
C ASN A 644 24.53 14.85 3.34
N GLY A 645 25.01 15.99 3.85
CA GLY A 645 26.32 16.55 3.49
C GLY A 645 27.50 15.64 3.84
N ARG A 646 27.30 14.72 4.78
CA ARG A 646 28.33 13.81 5.30
C ARG A 646 28.18 12.37 4.79
N LEU A 647 27.21 12.07 3.92
CA LEU A 647 26.98 10.72 3.41
C LEU A 647 28.22 10.09 2.77
N LEU A 648 28.90 10.83 1.88
CA LEU A 648 30.09 10.36 1.16
C LEU A 648 31.30 10.18 2.08
N GLU A 649 31.38 10.95 3.18
CA GLU A 649 32.47 10.84 4.15
C GLU A 649 32.24 9.72 5.19
N GLN A 650 30.98 9.36 5.43
CA GLN A 650 30.57 8.43 6.51
C GLN A 650 30.18 7.02 6.01
N SER A 651 30.30 6.78 4.70
CA SER A 651 29.96 5.52 4.03
C SER A 651 30.75 5.33 2.72
N ASP A 652 30.66 4.15 2.11
CA ASP A 652 31.32 3.89 0.81
C ASP A 652 30.41 4.25 -0.38
N ILE A 653 29.44 5.14 -0.18
CA ILE A 653 28.56 5.62 -1.26
C ILE A 653 29.38 6.46 -2.24
N GLN A 654 29.14 6.24 -3.53
CA GLN A 654 29.74 6.99 -4.63
C GLN A 654 28.77 8.00 -5.21
N ASP A 655 27.50 7.63 -5.32
CA ASP A 655 26.46 8.48 -5.88
C ASP A 655 25.18 8.45 -5.04
N VAL A 656 24.55 9.62 -4.92
CA VAL A 656 23.33 9.79 -4.15
C VAL A 656 22.33 10.65 -4.90
N PHE A 657 21.10 10.16 -4.97
CA PHE A 657 19.94 10.94 -5.40
C PHE A 657 19.01 11.14 -4.20
N ILE A 658 18.74 12.39 -3.87
CA ILE A 658 17.81 12.77 -2.80
C ILE A 658 16.66 13.52 -3.45
N GLN A 659 15.44 13.06 -3.23
CA GLN A 659 14.24 13.69 -3.78
C GLN A 659 14.11 15.15 -3.24
N PRO A 660 14.10 16.21 -4.07
CA PRO A 660 13.88 17.60 -3.62
C PRO A 660 12.61 17.80 -2.79
N ALA A 661 11.51 17.12 -3.13
CA ALA A 661 10.29 17.09 -2.34
C ALA A 661 10.25 15.86 -1.41
N ALA A 662 11.35 15.59 -0.69
CA ALA A 662 11.56 14.31 0.04
C ALA A 662 10.51 13.99 1.10
N GLY A 663 9.83 15.01 1.64
CA GLY A 663 8.70 14.86 2.55
C GLY A 663 7.47 14.28 1.87
N ASP A 664 6.33 14.33 2.55
CA ASP A 664 5.14 13.61 2.10
C ASP A 664 4.56 14.14 0.78
N GLY A 665 4.85 15.40 0.41
CA GLY A 665 4.52 15.96 -0.90
C GLY A 665 5.02 15.09 -2.06
N GLY A 666 6.28 14.64 -2.02
CA GLY A 666 6.91 13.84 -3.07
C GLY A 666 6.29 12.46 -3.28
N THR A 667 5.53 11.95 -2.30
CA THR A 667 4.87 10.65 -2.44
C THR A 667 3.79 10.65 -3.52
N SER A 668 3.24 11.81 -3.90
CA SER A 668 2.34 11.95 -5.05
C SER A 668 3.02 11.47 -6.35
N LEU A 669 4.22 11.97 -6.66
CA LEU A 669 5.04 11.51 -7.77
C LEU A 669 5.40 10.03 -7.62
N GLY A 670 5.80 9.64 -6.41
CA GLY A 670 6.17 8.26 -6.11
C GLY A 670 5.06 7.26 -6.40
N ALA A 671 3.83 7.56 -6.01
CA ALA A 671 2.67 6.72 -6.29
C ALA A 671 2.41 6.61 -7.79
N ALA A 672 2.49 7.73 -8.53
CA ALA A 672 2.31 7.74 -9.99
C ALA A 672 3.40 6.92 -10.71
N LEU A 673 4.67 7.14 -10.38
CA LEU A 673 5.81 6.40 -10.93
C LEU A 673 5.75 4.91 -10.59
N TYR A 674 5.34 4.56 -9.36
CA TYR A 674 5.16 3.16 -8.97
C TYR A 674 4.08 2.47 -9.79
N VAL A 675 2.94 3.14 -10.03
CA VAL A 675 1.89 2.61 -10.90
C VAL A 675 2.41 2.43 -12.32
N HIS A 676 3.07 3.45 -12.88
CA HIS A 676 3.63 3.39 -14.23
C HIS A 676 4.62 2.23 -14.41
N HIS A 677 5.62 2.13 -13.53
CA HIS A 677 6.73 1.20 -13.70
C HIS A 677 6.45 -0.19 -13.14
N SER A 678 5.97 -0.29 -11.91
CA SER A 678 5.84 -1.57 -11.21
C SER A 678 4.46 -2.22 -11.37
N VAL A 679 3.39 -1.43 -11.57
CA VAL A 679 2.04 -1.99 -11.77
C VAL A 679 1.72 -2.21 -13.24
N LEU A 680 1.97 -1.21 -14.10
CA LEU A 680 1.71 -1.30 -15.54
C LEU A 680 2.88 -1.91 -16.32
N GLY A 681 4.09 -1.95 -15.74
CA GLY A 681 5.24 -2.64 -16.30
C GLY A 681 6.07 -1.83 -17.29
N TYR A 682 5.84 -0.53 -17.41
CA TYR A 682 6.60 0.32 -18.34
C TYR A 682 8.05 0.55 -17.87
N PRO A 683 9.01 0.68 -18.81
CA PRO A 683 10.41 0.97 -18.47
C PRO A 683 10.57 2.38 -17.90
N ARG A 684 11.69 2.62 -17.21
CA ARG A 684 12.08 3.97 -16.75
C ARG A 684 12.62 4.79 -17.91
N GLN A 685 12.22 6.04 -17.97
CA GLN A 685 12.61 6.98 -19.03
C GLN A 685 12.86 8.40 -18.54
N PHE A 686 12.52 8.71 -17.28
CA PHE A 686 12.60 10.06 -16.72
C PHE A 686 13.68 10.12 -15.64
N VAL A 687 14.52 11.16 -15.71
CA VAL A 687 15.49 11.51 -14.68
C VAL A 687 15.22 12.95 -14.24
N MET A 688 15.06 13.15 -12.94
CA MET A 688 14.76 14.47 -12.37
C MET A 688 16.05 15.24 -12.13
N THR A 689 16.30 16.26 -12.96
CA THR A 689 17.50 17.13 -12.87
C THR A 689 17.20 18.51 -12.27
N HIS A 690 15.91 18.90 -12.22
CA HIS A 690 15.43 20.13 -11.59
C HIS A 690 14.13 19.89 -10.82
N SER A 691 13.72 20.87 -10.00
CA SER A 691 12.47 20.82 -9.22
C SER A 691 11.38 21.76 -9.71
N CYS A 692 11.60 22.53 -10.80
CA CYS A 692 10.63 23.50 -11.33
C CYS A 692 9.46 22.82 -12.07
N TRP A 693 8.52 22.22 -11.33
CA TRP A 693 7.38 21.46 -11.85
C TRP A 693 6.01 22.08 -11.54
N GLY A 694 5.98 23.13 -10.72
CA GLY A 694 4.73 23.79 -10.37
C GLY A 694 4.22 24.75 -11.45
N PRO A 695 3.26 25.63 -11.11
CA PRO A 695 2.65 26.57 -12.04
C PRO A 695 3.66 27.55 -12.66
N GLN A 696 3.36 27.93 -13.90
CA GLN A 696 3.97 29.04 -14.63
C GLN A 696 2.86 30.00 -15.05
N PHE A 697 3.22 31.27 -15.20
CA PHE A 697 2.32 32.36 -15.56
C PHE A 697 2.86 33.06 -16.81
N GLU A 698 1.95 33.50 -17.66
CA GLU A 698 2.28 34.19 -18.90
C GLU A 698 2.50 35.69 -18.67
N ASP A 699 3.07 36.38 -19.65
CA ASP A 699 3.30 37.82 -19.59
C ASP A 699 1.99 38.59 -19.37
N GLY A 700 0.87 38.09 -19.89
CA GLY A 700 -0.47 38.65 -19.65
C GLY A 700 -0.85 38.65 -18.16
N ASP A 701 -0.63 37.53 -17.46
CA ASP A 701 -0.91 37.40 -16.02
C ASP A 701 -0.02 38.36 -15.20
N ILE A 702 1.25 38.51 -15.59
CA ILE A 702 2.19 39.43 -14.95
C ILE A 702 1.72 40.87 -15.12
N ARG A 703 1.34 41.26 -16.35
CA ARG A 703 0.84 42.61 -16.65
C ARG A 703 -0.46 42.91 -15.91
N GLN A 704 -1.35 41.93 -15.81
CA GLN A 704 -2.57 42.05 -15.02
C GLN A 704 -2.25 42.24 -13.53
N ALA A 705 -1.37 41.43 -12.96
CA ALA A 705 -0.95 41.57 -11.57
C ALA A 705 -0.35 42.95 -11.27
N ILE A 706 0.44 43.50 -12.20
CA ILE A 706 0.98 44.86 -12.11
C ILE A 706 -0.14 45.90 -12.17
N ALA A 707 -1.08 45.77 -13.11
CA ALA A 707 -2.22 46.68 -13.24
C ALA A 707 -3.08 46.72 -11.97
N GLU A 708 -3.26 45.58 -11.31
CA GLU A 708 -4.03 45.45 -10.07
C GLU A 708 -3.24 45.90 -8.83
N GLY A 709 -1.93 45.64 -8.78
CA GLY A 709 -1.09 45.87 -7.61
C GLY A 709 -0.39 47.23 -7.56
N ILE A 710 -0.15 47.89 -8.71
CA ILE A 710 0.49 49.20 -8.80
C ILE A 710 -0.53 50.22 -9.33
N PRO A 711 -1.02 51.15 -8.49
CA PRO A 711 -1.97 52.17 -8.90
C PRO A 711 -1.50 52.96 -10.13
N ASP A 712 -2.45 53.33 -10.98
CA ASP A 712 -2.26 54.12 -12.21
C ASP A 712 -1.37 53.48 -13.31
N SER A 713 -0.76 52.31 -13.05
CA SER A 713 0.08 51.64 -14.02
C SER A 713 -0.68 51.13 -15.24
N GLY A 714 -1.87 50.57 -15.02
CA GLY A 714 -2.58 49.80 -16.04
C GLY A 714 -1.72 48.68 -16.64
N GLY A 715 -0.72 48.17 -15.91
CA GLY A 715 0.19 47.12 -16.35
C GLY A 715 1.33 47.58 -17.28
N ARG A 716 1.50 48.89 -17.50
CA ARG A 716 2.46 49.44 -18.46
C ARG A 716 3.76 49.86 -17.81
N ASP A 717 4.83 49.93 -18.61
CA ASP A 717 6.12 50.47 -18.19
C ASP A 717 6.00 51.96 -17.86
N GLY A 718 6.73 52.42 -16.83
CA GLY A 718 6.67 53.79 -16.35
C GLY A 718 7.06 53.94 -14.88
N ALA A 719 7.08 55.18 -14.41
CA ALA A 719 7.25 55.51 -13.00
C ALA A 719 5.89 55.78 -12.35
N TYR A 720 5.60 55.10 -11.24
CA TYR A 720 4.34 55.14 -10.51
C TYR A 720 4.63 55.29 -9.01
N GLY A 721 4.59 56.53 -8.53
CA GLY A 721 4.97 56.84 -7.14
C GLY A 721 6.46 56.59 -6.90
N ASP A 722 6.78 55.75 -5.92
CA ASP A 722 8.15 55.35 -5.55
C ASP A 722 8.64 54.11 -6.31
N VAL A 723 7.90 53.64 -7.32
CA VAL A 723 8.21 52.40 -8.07
C VAL A 723 8.32 52.69 -9.56
N VAL A 724 9.31 52.08 -10.20
CA VAL A 724 9.49 52.08 -11.66
C VAL A 724 9.31 50.66 -12.19
N VAL A 725 8.47 50.52 -13.21
CA VAL A 725 8.21 49.29 -13.95
C VAL A 725 8.82 49.41 -15.35
N GLU A 726 9.60 48.42 -15.76
CA GLU A 726 10.26 48.42 -17.06
C GLU A 726 10.40 47.00 -17.62
N THR A 727 10.32 46.86 -18.93
CA THR A 727 10.60 45.61 -19.63
C THR A 727 12.05 45.60 -20.09
N ALA A 728 12.80 44.55 -19.73
CA ALA A 728 14.14 44.36 -20.26
C ALA A 728 14.10 43.58 -21.59
N ASP A 729 14.90 44.04 -22.55
CA ASP A 729 15.07 43.37 -23.84
C ASP A 729 16.21 42.34 -23.75
N GLY A 730 15.86 41.15 -23.25
CA GLY A 730 16.71 39.97 -23.25
C GLY A 730 17.40 39.66 -21.91
N ASP A 731 17.65 38.36 -21.73
CA ASP A 731 18.17 37.77 -20.50
C ASP A 731 19.49 38.38 -20.02
N GLN A 732 20.39 38.74 -20.95
CA GLN A 732 21.69 39.30 -20.60
C GLN A 732 21.54 40.66 -19.90
N VAL A 733 20.63 41.51 -20.39
CA VAL A 733 20.36 42.83 -19.78
C VAL A 733 19.79 42.66 -18.37
N ILE A 734 18.89 41.68 -18.18
CA ILE A 734 18.34 41.33 -16.86
C ILE A 734 19.48 40.89 -15.93
N CYS A 735 20.27 39.90 -16.36
CA CYS A 735 21.37 39.36 -15.56
C CYS A 735 22.39 40.45 -15.18
N ASP A 736 22.78 41.32 -16.11
CA ASP A 736 23.74 42.38 -15.84
C ASP A 736 23.24 43.42 -14.85
N ARG A 737 22.00 43.88 -15.01
CA ARG A 737 21.39 44.86 -14.09
C ARG A 737 21.20 44.28 -12.70
N ILE A 738 20.70 43.05 -12.62
CA ILE A 738 20.44 42.40 -11.34
C ILE A 738 21.73 41.98 -10.65
N ALA A 739 22.74 41.52 -11.39
CA ALA A 739 24.08 41.29 -10.83
C ALA A 739 24.68 42.57 -10.27
N GLN A 740 24.51 43.72 -10.97
CA GLN A 740 24.94 45.02 -10.46
C GLN A 740 24.18 45.40 -9.18
N ALA A 741 22.86 45.31 -9.18
CA ALA A 741 22.02 45.61 -8.00
C ALA A 741 22.44 44.77 -6.79
N ILE A 742 22.64 43.46 -6.99
CA ILE A 742 23.11 42.56 -5.93
C ILE A 742 24.50 43.01 -5.46
N ALA A 743 25.44 43.31 -6.36
CA ALA A 743 26.79 43.77 -5.99
C ALA A 743 26.81 45.11 -5.24
N ASP A 744 25.81 45.96 -5.47
CA ASP A 744 25.58 47.22 -4.74
C ASP A 744 24.92 47.00 -3.36
N GLY A 745 24.67 45.74 -2.97
CA GLY A 745 24.06 45.35 -1.70
C GLY A 745 22.53 45.46 -1.68
N GLN A 746 21.89 45.58 -2.86
CA GLN A 746 20.44 45.60 -2.97
C GLN A 746 19.85 44.19 -2.87
N VAL A 747 18.63 44.09 -2.35
CA VAL A 747 17.89 42.84 -2.19
C VAL A 747 16.89 42.68 -3.31
N VAL A 748 16.94 41.55 -3.99
CA VAL A 748 16.19 41.29 -5.23
C VAL A 748 15.20 40.14 -5.01
N GLY A 749 13.91 40.39 -5.24
CA GLY A 749 12.92 39.34 -5.45
C GLY A 749 13.05 38.80 -6.87
N TRP A 750 13.27 37.50 -7.01
CA TRP A 750 13.53 36.82 -8.27
C TRP A 750 12.43 35.78 -8.57
N TYR A 751 11.61 36.08 -9.57
CA TYR A 751 10.46 35.28 -9.97
C TYR A 751 10.59 34.90 -11.46
N GLN A 752 10.81 33.61 -11.74
CA GLN A 752 11.06 33.11 -13.10
C GLN A 752 10.30 31.81 -13.37
N GLY A 753 9.66 31.70 -14.55
CA GLY A 753 9.12 30.44 -15.09
C GLY A 753 8.29 29.60 -14.11
N ARG A 754 8.38 28.27 -14.23
CA ARG A 754 7.71 27.31 -13.32
C ARG A 754 8.24 27.42 -11.89
N SER A 755 7.36 27.36 -10.90
CA SER A 755 7.77 27.33 -9.48
C SER A 755 8.43 26.01 -9.09
N GLU A 756 9.35 26.07 -8.12
CA GLU A 756 9.97 24.89 -7.53
C GLU A 756 8.99 24.06 -6.70
N TRP A 757 9.14 22.74 -6.78
CA TRP A 757 8.49 21.77 -5.91
C TRP A 757 9.41 21.37 -4.76
N GLY A 758 8.83 21.22 -3.56
CA GLY A 758 9.56 21.03 -2.32
C GLY A 758 9.75 22.32 -1.52
N PRO A 759 10.47 22.24 -0.39
CA PRO A 759 10.57 23.33 0.59
C PRO A 759 11.68 24.35 0.30
N ARG A 760 12.45 24.18 -0.78
CA ARG A 760 13.60 25.04 -1.12
C ARG A 760 13.27 25.90 -2.33
N ALA A 761 13.54 27.20 -2.22
CA ALA A 761 13.69 28.04 -3.39
C ALA A 761 15.07 27.82 -3.99
N LEU A 762 15.12 27.63 -5.30
CA LEU A 762 16.31 27.20 -6.03
C LEU A 762 16.59 28.13 -7.22
N GLY A 763 16.12 29.37 -7.19
CA GLY A 763 16.38 30.37 -8.23
C GLY A 763 15.21 30.63 -9.17
N ASN A 764 13.98 30.23 -8.83
CA ASN A 764 12.76 30.60 -9.57
C ASN A 764 11.73 31.34 -8.70
N ARG A 765 11.71 31.10 -7.39
CA ARG A 765 10.92 31.86 -6.40
C ARG A 765 11.82 32.24 -5.22
N SER A 766 12.83 33.07 -5.52
CA SER A 766 13.95 33.35 -4.62
C SER A 766 14.04 34.81 -4.21
N ILE A 767 14.61 35.07 -3.03
CA ILE A 767 15.18 36.37 -2.67
C ILE A 767 16.69 36.23 -2.76
N LEU A 768 17.32 37.13 -3.52
CA LEU A 768 18.74 37.13 -3.83
C LEU A 768 19.43 38.32 -3.18
N ALA A 769 20.65 38.11 -2.70
CA ALA A 769 21.45 39.16 -2.07
C ALA A 769 22.97 38.89 -2.16
N ASP A 770 23.78 39.91 -1.85
CA ASP A 770 25.24 39.82 -1.87
C ASP A 770 25.75 38.93 -0.73
N PRO A 771 26.44 37.82 -1.01
CA PRO A 771 26.98 36.96 0.03
C PRO A 771 28.20 37.55 0.75
N ARG A 772 28.87 38.55 0.17
CA ARG A 772 30.15 39.10 0.64
C ARG A 772 30.01 40.05 1.83
N ARG A 773 28.80 40.52 2.09
CA ARG A 773 28.48 41.51 3.13
C ARG A 773 28.17 40.83 4.46
N ASP A 774 28.82 41.27 5.52
CA ASP A 774 28.61 40.76 6.89
C ASP A 774 27.24 41.18 7.46
N ASP A 775 26.78 42.39 7.13
CA ASP A 775 25.48 42.94 7.53
C ASP A 775 24.26 42.36 6.78
N MET A 776 24.48 41.54 5.75
CA MET A 776 23.39 41.12 4.86
C MET A 776 22.39 40.17 5.53
N GLN A 777 22.84 39.31 6.46
CA GLN A 777 21.91 38.44 7.19
C GLN A 777 20.93 39.25 8.04
N GLU A 778 21.43 40.26 8.75
CA GLU A 778 20.62 41.19 9.54
C GLU A 778 19.71 42.02 8.63
N THR A 779 20.25 42.53 7.53
CA THR A 779 19.49 43.29 6.52
C THR A 779 18.30 42.49 6.00
N LEU A 780 18.47 41.22 5.63
CA LEU A 780 17.37 40.36 5.17
C LEU A 780 16.34 40.07 6.26
N ASN A 781 16.79 39.87 7.51
CA ASN A 781 15.91 39.65 8.64
C ASN A 781 15.08 40.90 8.96
N VAL A 782 15.66 42.10 8.90
CA VAL A 782 14.96 43.37 9.14
C VAL A 782 14.07 43.77 7.97
N LYS A 783 14.58 43.71 6.74
CA LYS A 783 13.85 44.14 5.53
C LYS A 783 12.68 43.21 5.19
N ILE A 784 12.80 41.91 5.46
CA ILE A 784 11.88 40.89 4.93
C ILE A 784 11.51 39.82 5.96
N LYS A 785 12.47 39.05 6.49
CA LYS A 785 12.15 37.74 7.09
C LYS A 785 11.57 37.77 8.50
N ARG A 786 11.95 38.76 9.31
CA ARG A 786 11.47 38.96 10.69
C ARG A 786 11.49 37.65 11.51
N ARG A 787 12.61 36.93 11.47
CA ARG A 787 12.78 35.58 12.05
C ARG A 787 14.02 35.51 12.94
N GLU A 788 14.20 34.37 13.60
CA GLU A 788 15.29 34.12 14.55
C GLU A 788 16.68 34.26 13.90
N SER A 789 17.62 34.91 14.59
CA SER A 789 18.95 35.28 14.05
C SER A 789 19.85 34.09 13.73
N PHE A 790 19.65 32.94 14.38
CA PHE A 790 20.46 31.73 14.16
C PHE A 790 20.11 30.98 12.87
N ARG A 791 19.06 31.39 12.14
CA ARG A 791 18.63 30.70 10.92
C ARG A 791 19.53 31.07 9.74
N PRO A 792 20.31 30.12 9.19
CA PRO A 792 21.25 30.45 8.13
C PRO A 792 20.56 30.78 6.80
N PHE A 793 21.33 31.42 5.93
CA PHE A 793 21.04 31.59 4.50
C PHE A 793 21.94 30.67 3.68
N ALA A 794 21.59 30.44 2.41
CA ALA A 794 22.23 29.43 1.58
C ALA A 794 22.97 30.06 0.40
N PRO A 795 24.18 29.57 0.05
CA PRO A 795 24.86 29.96 -1.17
C PRO A 795 24.29 29.22 -2.40
N SER A 796 24.01 29.93 -3.49
CA SER A 796 23.91 29.35 -4.84
C SER A 796 25.21 29.59 -5.59
N ILE A 797 25.84 28.54 -6.10
CA ILE A 797 27.18 28.58 -6.70
C ILE A 797 27.18 27.93 -8.10
N LEU A 798 28.00 28.47 -9.01
CA LEU A 798 28.27 27.82 -10.30
C LEU A 798 28.87 26.42 -10.07
N GLU A 799 28.30 25.39 -10.68
CA GLU A 799 28.71 24.00 -10.46
C GLU A 799 30.21 23.78 -10.74
N GLU A 800 30.73 24.41 -11.79
CA GLU A 800 32.14 24.37 -12.19
C GLU A 800 33.10 25.09 -11.23
N ARG A 801 32.59 25.83 -10.23
CA ARG A 801 33.38 26.57 -9.23
C ARG A 801 33.32 25.97 -7.83
N VAL A 802 32.56 24.90 -7.60
CA VAL A 802 32.34 24.34 -6.25
C VAL A 802 33.65 23.97 -5.58
N SER A 803 34.55 23.29 -6.30
CA SER A 803 35.84 22.84 -5.77
C SER A 803 36.77 23.99 -5.35
N ASP A 804 36.53 25.21 -5.80
CA ASP A 804 37.35 26.37 -5.45
C ASP A 804 36.97 26.94 -4.08
N TRP A 805 35.73 26.70 -3.63
CA TRP A 805 35.13 27.31 -2.44
C TRP A 805 34.81 26.33 -1.32
N PHE A 806 34.44 25.09 -1.66
CA PHE A 806 34.07 24.05 -0.70
C PHE A 806 35.11 22.93 -0.64
N THR A 807 35.16 22.20 0.47
CA THR A 807 36.06 21.04 0.62
C THR A 807 35.55 19.80 -0.13
N LEU A 808 34.25 19.79 -0.44
CA LEU A 808 33.57 18.74 -1.20
C LEU A 808 33.03 19.35 -2.50
N SER A 809 33.10 18.58 -3.59
CA SER A 809 32.71 19.04 -4.93
C SER A 809 31.56 18.25 -5.57
N TYR A 810 30.94 17.32 -4.84
CA TYR A 810 29.82 16.55 -5.36
C TYR A 810 28.60 17.47 -5.58
N PRO A 811 27.90 17.40 -6.73
CA PRO A 811 26.78 18.31 -7.02
C PRO A 811 25.63 18.24 -6.00
N ASP A 812 24.99 19.39 -5.77
CA ASP A 812 23.79 19.52 -4.95
C ASP A 812 22.80 20.53 -5.54
N PRO A 813 22.13 20.18 -6.65
CA PRO A 813 21.23 21.10 -7.34
C PRO A 813 19.96 21.47 -6.55
N PHE A 814 19.69 20.74 -5.45
CA PHE A 814 18.46 20.86 -4.67
C PHE A 814 18.64 21.48 -3.28
N MET A 815 19.85 21.93 -2.93
CA MET A 815 20.13 22.57 -1.63
C MET A 815 19.79 21.66 -0.43
N LEU A 816 20.18 20.39 -0.55
CA LEU A 816 19.92 19.32 0.42
C LEU A 816 21.20 18.85 1.14
N LYS A 817 22.35 19.46 0.91
CA LYS A 817 23.64 19.12 1.54
C LYS A 817 24.30 20.35 2.14
N VAL A 818 24.90 20.18 3.31
CA VAL A 818 25.74 21.19 3.98
C VAL A 818 27.18 20.77 3.84
N TYR A 819 28.02 21.62 3.24
CA TYR A 819 29.43 21.35 3.04
C TYR A 819 30.32 22.35 3.79
N PRO A 820 31.52 21.92 4.24
CA PRO A 820 32.51 22.83 4.77
C PRO A 820 33.00 23.79 3.68
N ILE A 821 33.01 25.09 3.99
CA ILE A 821 33.64 26.12 3.16
C ILE A 821 35.12 26.14 3.50
N LYS A 822 35.98 26.26 2.50
CA LYS A 822 37.43 26.32 2.70
C LYS A 822 37.80 27.49 3.64
N PRO A 823 38.67 27.30 4.64
CA PRO A 823 38.94 28.32 5.66
C PRO A 823 39.38 29.69 5.10
N ASP A 824 40.15 29.71 4.01
CA ASP A 824 40.62 30.93 3.33
C ASP A 824 39.52 31.65 2.52
N ARG A 825 38.36 31.02 2.35
CA ARG A 825 37.20 31.54 1.61
C ARG A 825 36.06 32.01 2.51
N GLN A 826 35.99 31.55 3.75
CA GLN A 826 34.88 31.84 4.68
C GLN A 826 34.63 33.34 4.87
N SER A 827 35.68 34.14 5.07
CA SER A 827 35.56 35.58 5.26
C SER A 827 35.16 36.36 4.00
N GLN A 828 35.21 35.73 2.82
CA GLN A 828 34.82 36.35 1.55
C GLN A 828 33.31 36.27 1.30
N ILE A 829 32.60 35.37 1.99
CA ILE A 829 31.16 35.14 1.85
C ILE A 829 30.45 34.99 3.22
N PRO A 830 30.62 35.95 4.15
CA PRO A 830 30.12 35.83 5.51
C PRO A 830 28.58 35.69 5.60
N ALA A 831 27.81 36.20 4.64
CA ALA A 831 26.35 36.15 4.71
C ALA A 831 25.76 34.75 4.55
N VAL A 832 26.53 33.82 3.98
CA VAL A 832 26.12 32.43 3.69
C VAL A 832 27.02 31.40 4.36
N THR A 833 27.99 31.86 5.17
CA THR A 833 28.84 31.02 5.99
C THR A 833 28.20 30.86 7.37
N HIS A 834 27.93 29.61 7.75
CA HIS A 834 27.42 29.27 9.06
C HIS A 834 28.51 29.48 10.14
N VAL A 835 28.09 29.54 11.41
CA VAL A 835 28.99 29.72 12.56
C VAL A 835 30.09 28.66 12.66
N ASP A 836 29.85 27.45 12.14
CA ASP A 836 30.80 26.33 12.12
C ASP A 836 31.65 26.27 10.84
N GLY A 837 31.60 27.32 9.99
CA GLY A 837 32.36 27.40 8.74
C GLY A 837 31.77 26.58 7.59
N THR A 838 30.52 26.12 7.70
CA THR A 838 29.82 25.37 6.66
C THR A 838 28.85 26.25 5.86
N GLY A 839 28.33 25.74 4.74
CA GLY A 839 27.26 26.39 3.97
C GLY A 839 26.35 25.37 3.30
N ARG A 840 25.03 25.60 3.34
CA ARG A 840 24.05 24.74 2.65
C ARG A 840 23.93 25.14 1.18
N LEU A 841 24.87 24.71 0.35
CA LEU A 841 24.97 25.17 -1.03
C LEU A 841 23.88 24.60 -1.96
N GLN A 842 23.59 25.34 -3.02
CA GLN A 842 22.93 24.89 -4.22
C GLN A 842 23.92 24.98 -5.38
N THR A 843 24.16 23.88 -6.10
CA THR A 843 24.93 23.92 -7.35
C THR A 843 24.03 24.34 -8.51
N VAL A 844 24.54 25.19 -9.39
CA VAL A 844 23.80 25.74 -10.53
C VAL A 844 24.59 25.44 -11.80
N SER A 845 24.03 24.59 -12.67
CA SER A 845 24.62 24.26 -13.97
C SER A 845 23.94 25.04 -15.11
N ALA A 846 24.70 25.32 -16.16
CA ALA A 846 24.19 25.98 -17.36
C ALA A 846 23.11 25.14 -18.08
N GLU A 847 23.19 23.82 -18.00
CA GLU A 847 22.21 22.89 -18.61
C GLU A 847 20.87 22.92 -17.88
N SER A 848 20.89 22.85 -16.54
CA SER A 848 19.66 22.77 -15.74
C SER A 848 18.98 24.12 -15.53
N ARG A 849 19.76 25.21 -15.41
CA ARG A 849 19.26 26.56 -15.07
C ARG A 849 20.02 27.66 -15.80
N PRO A 850 19.88 27.79 -17.13
CA PRO A 850 20.69 28.70 -17.94
C PRO A 850 20.57 30.19 -17.55
N LEU A 851 19.37 30.66 -17.19
CA LEU A 851 19.19 32.06 -16.78
C LEU A 851 19.82 32.35 -15.40
N TYR A 852 19.63 31.45 -14.43
CA TYR A 852 20.17 31.62 -13.09
C TYR A 852 21.70 31.45 -13.07
N HIS A 853 22.23 30.51 -13.87
CA HIS A 853 23.66 30.38 -14.14
C HIS A 853 24.24 31.68 -14.70
N ARG A 854 23.64 32.25 -15.76
CA ARG A 854 24.06 33.54 -16.33
C ARG A 854 24.05 34.69 -15.33
N LEU A 855 23.06 34.76 -14.44
CA LEU A 855 23.01 35.78 -13.39
C LEU A 855 24.21 35.63 -12.44
N ILE A 856 24.51 34.42 -11.99
CA ILE A 856 25.65 34.17 -11.09
C ILE A 856 26.97 34.42 -11.82
N SER A 857 27.10 34.07 -13.10
CA SER A 857 28.28 34.39 -13.91
C SER A 857 28.47 35.90 -14.10
N ALA A 858 27.40 36.66 -14.34
CA ALA A 858 27.46 38.12 -14.41
C ALA A 858 27.90 38.73 -13.07
N PHE A 859 27.46 38.15 -11.95
CA PHE A 859 27.92 38.54 -10.62
C PHE A 859 29.40 38.17 -10.38
N GLU A 860 29.84 36.98 -10.79
CA GLU A 860 31.25 36.55 -10.73
C GLU A 860 32.16 37.52 -11.49
N GLN A 861 31.79 37.90 -12.72
CA GLN A 861 32.57 38.82 -13.54
C GLN A 861 32.77 40.19 -12.89
N ARG A 862 31.79 40.64 -12.09
CA ARG A 862 31.83 41.93 -11.38
C ARG A 862 32.58 41.88 -10.06
N THR A 863 32.50 40.74 -9.36
CA THR A 863 32.89 40.66 -7.94
C THR A 863 34.05 39.70 -7.67
N GLY A 864 34.38 38.83 -8.62
CA GLY A 864 35.28 37.70 -8.43
C GLY A 864 34.68 36.53 -7.64
N VAL A 865 33.40 36.61 -7.23
CA VAL A 865 32.73 35.61 -6.40
C VAL A 865 31.63 34.91 -7.20
N PRO A 866 31.72 33.59 -7.46
CA PRO A 866 30.74 32.83 -8.24
C PRO A 866 29.55 32.36 -7.41
N ILE A 867 29.15 33.15 -6.41
CA ILE A 867 28.16 32.77 -5.39
C ILE A 867 27.19 33.91 -5.20
N ILE A 868 25.90 33.60 -5.08
CA ILE A 868 24.85 34.53 -4.65
C ILE A 868 24.12 33.94 -3.43
N LEU A 869 23.74 34.78 -2.47
CA LEU A 869 22.87 34.34 -1.37
C LEU A 869 21.47 34.08 -1.93
N ASN A 870 20.92 32.89 -1.68
CA ASN A 870 19.57 32.50 -2.07
C ASN A 870 18.74 32.13 -0.83
N THR A 871 17.52 32.65 -0.75
CA THR A 871 16.52 32.25 0.25
C THR A 871 15.12 32.22 -0.35
N SER A 872 14.19 31.57 0.33
CA SER A 872 12.80 31.42 -0.13
C SER A 872 12.12 32.77 -0.36
N PHE A 873 11.34 32.96 -1.42
CA PHE A 873 10.57 34.19 -1.59
C PHE A 873 9.25 34.11 -0.82
N ASN A 874 9.28 34.60 0.43
CA ASN A 874 8.15 34.66 1.37
C ASN A 874 8.46 35.51 2.62
N GLU A 875 7.43 35.85 3.40
CA GLU A 875 7.48 36.47 4.73
C GLU A 875 6.66 35.62 5.72
N ASN A 876 7.22 34.48 6.15
CA ASN A 876 6.57 33.50 7.05
C ASN A 876 5.28 32.83 6.54
N GLU A 877 5.00 32.93 5.24
CA GLU A 877 3.97 32.20 4.50
C GLU A 877 4.60 31.13 3.58
N PRO A 878 3.83 30.27 2.88
CA PRO A 878 4.38 29.41 1.81
C PRO A 878 5.14 30.24 0.75
N ILE A 879 6.05 29.61 -0.02
CA ILE A 879 6.75 30.30 -1.11
C ILE A 879 5.72 30.90 -2.08
N VAL A 880 5.91 32.15 -2.52
CA VAL A 880 4.99 32.82 -3.46
C VAL A 880 4.78 31.98 -4.72
N ASN A 881 3.53 31.88 -5.16
CA ASN A 881 3.13 31.12 -6.33
C ASN A 881 2.81 32.05 -7.51
N THR A 882 1.83 32.95 -7.34
CA THR A 882 1.36 33.85 -8.41
C THR A 882 2.21 35.14 -8.53
N PRO A 883 2.20 35.83 -9.70
CA PRO A 883 2.86 37.13 -9.84
C PRO A 883 2.30 38.17 -8.86
N GLY A 884 0.97 38.16 -8.61
CA GLY A 884 0.32 39.03 -7.65
C GLY A 884 0.81 38.81 -6.20
N GLU A 885 1.05 37.56 -5.80
CA GLU A 885 1.63 37.25 -4.49
C GLU A 885 3.08 37.76 -4.37
N ALA A 886 3.89 37.59 -5.42
CA ALA A 886 5.26 38.10 -5.45
C ALA A 886 5.30 39.63 -5.39
N LEU A 887 4.43 40.31 -6.16
CA LEU A 887 4.28 41.76 -6.15
C LEU A 887 3.80 42.26 -4.79
N ALA A 888 2.78 41.64 -4.20
CA ALA A 888 2.30 41.99 -2.86
C ALA A 888 3.40 41.84 -1.80
N CYS A 889 4.25 40.81 -1.91
CA CYS A 889 5.40 40.64 -1.03
C CYS A 889 6.45 41.74 -1.23
N PHE A 890 6.77 42.11 -2.47
CA PHE A 890 7.66 43.22 -2.78
C PHE A 890 7.14 44.56 -2.22
N LEU A 891 5.86 44.87 -2.44
CA LEU A 891 5.26 46.14 -2.03
C LEU A 891 5.20 46.31 -0.51
N ARG A 892 4.91 45.24 0.24
CA ARG A 892 4.81 45.28 1.72
C ARG A 892 6.16 45.16 2.45
N THR A 893 7.22 44.78 1.74
CA THR A 893 8.57 44.64 2.29
C THR A 893 9.50 45.73 1.76
N LYS A 894 10.73 45.78 2.27
CA LYS A 894 11.75 46.74 1.83
C LYS A 894 12.70 46.15 0.78
N MET A 895 12.20 45.27 -0.09
CA MET A 895 12.95 44.80 -1.25
C MET A 895 13.21 45.96 -2.20
N ASP A 896 14.39 45.97 -2.81
CA ASP A 896 14.85 47.05 -3.66
C ASP A 896 14.44 46.80 -5.12
N TRP A 897 14.49 45.52 -5.55
CA TRP A 897 14.06 45.06 -6.87
C TRP A 897 13.11 43.87 -6.77
N LEU A 898 12.24 43.74 -7.77
CA LEU A 898 11.46 42.56 -8.10
C LEU A 898 11.58 42.30 -9.61
N VAL A 899 11.93 41.08 -9.98
CA VAL A 899 11.99 40.62 -11.36
C VAL A 899 10.89 39.60 -11.57
N LEU A 900 9.91 39.93 -12.40
CA LEU A 900 8.83 39.04 -12.84
C LEU A 900 9.09 38.67 -14.30
N ASN A 901 9.73 37.52 -14.54
CA ASN A 901 10.26 37.14 -15.86
C ASN A 901 11.16 38.24 -16.45
N ASN A 902 10.69 38.94 -17.50
CA ASN A 902 11.39 40.03 -18.18
C ASN A 902 10.98 41.43 -17.69
N VAL A 903 10.04 41.54 -16.75
CA VAL A 903 9.61 42.82 -16.17
C VAL A 903 10.36 43.08 -14.88
N LEU A 904 11.09 44.20 -14.84
CA LEU A 904 11.83 44.68 -13.69
C LEU A 904 11.00 45.76 -12.99
N ILE A 905 10.93 45.65 -11.68
CA ILE A 905 10.23 46.58 -10.80
C ILE A 905 11.23 46.99 -9.72
N HIS A 906 11.47 48.28 -9.55
CA HIS A 906 12.43 48.77 -8.57
C HIS A 906 11.98 50.07 -7.92
N ARG A 907 12.50 50.34 -6.73
CA ARG A 907 12.20 51.56 -5.98
C ARG A 907 13.13 52.70 -6.41
N THR A 908 12.59 53.91 -6.52
CA THR A 908 13.33 55.14 -6.85
C THR A 908 14.13 55.70 -5.69
#